data_AF-A0A2E9IT98-F1
#
_entry.id   AF-A0A2E9IT98-F1
#
_cell.length_a   1.000
_cell.length_b   1.000
_cell.length_c   1.000
_cell.angle_alpha   90.00
_cell.angle_beta   90.00
_cell.angle_gamma   90.00
#
_symmetry.space_group_name_H-M   'P 1'
#
loop_
_entity.id
_entity.type
_entity.pdbx_description
1 polymer ?
#
loop_
_entity_poly.entity_id
_entity_poly.type
_entity_poly.pdbx_seq_one_letter_code
_entity_poly.pdbx_strand_id
1 'polypeptide(L)'
;MVYGLLAGSALLVTSSWWLPWTLPSLLRVVGLEVRAVERLETGRLLLSDLSYASDAVRGSLSSLEVPAPQQYLWERWRGDFTRASLLQVKGLSVQMLGGEAEPEALEPAERSEPFEVARQVREALEAYGAWVPALLLEDCSLRSARGDLLLQLPMLRLRDWQLSVLLEPAGLPEALDTLKLEAVLEPSEAWTAQVLAPAAGLDLQLLLQSREAGLELNFELSRATERVVGQLSFSAGTWLPLRASLQSERLSIDPAWLPTELGQYLEEAALSQLNIDWEQGAYTGALKLQGAVVPPERASLPVSGALKFSGDLERLRVDVLRFFADSGQLHLNQPLEIDLRDGSVSERAAFQANFDLSQQAFVPATGQVDMRLSVVPSLTGGPNVRFDLSAVDLSYETYALARVDLEGRLEGSLLTLDTAALQPASADAGVVELSGQTDLSTEVLDFKYKLALAPDSLNAMLEPLVLSGALNGQGVIVGDWDRPRLEGDFDSLTLQYPNLKPITVSANYQSEGWQQWSVDASAAAGGARIEASLLTRAEQDRVLLELSRLRWSDPVRPTLELPAPAQFSYRFGGEAEFPESRFVLEDFRLLGVDSAIELAWSSASGLDLQVQNVSSQRLESWVAAEFAELSIDSVALALPALRPHLQGDLELHLEMRAAATDSPVNLRVDAKSQWASEGLVADLVQLQFDNAPLLQGTARAPLRLRIPEAGGAFWELLAAGPLAVHLNGTVTPSFADWLSDATGVQLAEASLAMSVAGTIEQPSGRLELAVGSLETGLMGVPAMDQIQLLATAESDRVELEQFKFVVNQSEVSGRLSLPTEGMIDALRGTRQARLAWLSMGSGRIELLDWQAENWVEYLPALMRRSGRVSGSLELQPELDLTGRLSFQDFALRPTESLPSIDLIQGELQLAQRRLTARGASAQVGGSRVEFSGWLDAGDWRHPLWDFSISGENVPLVRTTDMILRSDLDLQAIHTEAGAVPIVQGDLNLRSSTMLVEFDPLASKVETGPQSQPPYFSISEPAIADWRFDLKIAGNSFMRVRSPYFRTQLSANFDLGGTFAEPFLIGSVRTVDGELSFPGAKLRITGGEAYIEPGQPHAVQLNFNGIAQKASYVITMDVTQTLQNPHIHFQSTPTLSNASIVRLLTTGSASGGGVGSVGLYLGQGLLGAGGMDDQLADRLTVDVGEETSRSGRNTVGVRYELSDDVFLEGGYDVYDAYNLDLIWSLFRR
;
A
#
# COMPACT_ATOMS: atom_id res chain seq x y z
N MET A 1 115.15 -67.86 13.81
CA MET A 1 114.62 -66.48 13.77
C MET A 1 113.32 -66.35 12.96
N VAL A 2 113.14 -67.11 11.87
CA VAL A 2 111.93 -67.04 11.01
C VAL A 2 110.65 -67.58 11.69
N TYR A 3 110.74 -68.62 12.53
CA TYR A 3 109.57 -69.14 13.28
C TYR A 3 109.10 -68.23 14.44
N GLY A 4 109.98 -67.42 15.02
CA GLY A 4 109.60 -66.42 16.03
C GLY A 4 108.91 -65.20 15.40
N LEU A 5 109.29 -64.85 14.18
CA LEU A 5 108.61 -63.82 13.37
C LEU A 5 107.25 -64.31 12.85
N LEU A 6 107.11 -65.59 12.46
CA LEU A 6 105.82 -66.19 12.07
C LEU A 6 104.87 -66.42 13.25
N ALA A 7 105.35 -66.83 14.42
CA ALA A 7 104.53 -66.94 15.62
C ALA A 7 104.15 -65.57 16.21
N GLY A 8 105.07 -64.59 16.14
CA GLY A 8 104.81 -63.20 16.53
C GLY A 8 103.84 -62.48 15.58
N SER A 9 103.95 -62.72 14.27
CA SER A 9 102.98 -62.22 13.28
C SER A 9 101.65 -62.96 13.35
N ALA A 10 101.61 -64.27 13.63
CA ALA A 10 100.37 -64.97 13.91
C ALA A 10 99.69 -64.44 15.19
N LEU A 11 100.43 -64.22 16.28
CA LEU A 11 99.88 -63.61 17.52
C LEU A 11 99.43 -62.18 17.30
N LEU A 12 100.16 -61.36 16.53
CA LEU A 12 99.72 -60.03 16.10
C LEU A 12 98.43 -60.16 15.29
N VAL A 13 98.39 -60.93 14.21
CA VAL A 13 97.20 -61.08 13.36
C VAL A 13 95.99 -61.68 14.10
N THR A 14 96.19 -62.55 15.10
CA THR A 14 95.12 -63.14 15.92
C THR A 14 94.70 -62.29 17.12
N SER A 15 95.46 -61.26 17.49
CA SER A 15 95.14 -60.42 18.65
C SER A 15 94.59 -59.08 18.17
N SER A 16 93.29 -58.85 18.33
CA SER A 16 92.59 -57.66 17.82
C SER A 16 92.87 -56.36 18.58
N TRP A 17 93.87 -56.32 19.48
CA TRP A 17 94.18 -55.18 20.35
C TRP A 17 94.84 -54.00 19.64
N TRP A 18 95.56 -54.24 18.54
CA TRP A 18 96.22 -53.18 17.76
C TRP A 18 95.32 -52.55 16.68
N LEU A 19 94.15 -53.15 16.40
CA LEU A 19 93.22 -52.67 15.37
C LEU A 19 92.67 -51.26 15.67
N PRO A 20 92.24 -50.91 16.90
CA PRO A 20 91.84 -49.55 17.25
C PRO A 20 92.83 -48.44 16.87
N TRP A 21 94.14 -48.74 16.93
CA TRP A 21 95.20 -47.75 16.68
C TRP A 21 95.65 -47.67 15.22
N THR A 22 95.46 -48.74 14.44
CA THR A 22 95.99 -48.85 13.07
C THR A 22 94.90 -48.74 12.00
N LEU A 23 93.68 -49.16 12.34
CA LEU A 23 92.53 -49.17 11.42
C LEU A 23 92.16 -47.76 10.91
N PRO A 24 92.17 -46.68 11.72
CA PRO A 24 91.90 -45.33 11.21
C PRO A 24 92.86 -44.91 10.08
N SER A 25 94.14 -45.25 10.21
CA SER A 25 95.17 -44.92 9.22
C SER A 25 95.02 -45.74 7.93
N LEU A 26 94.61 -47.00 8.05
CA LEU A 26 94.35 -47.87 6.89
C LEU A 26 93.09 -47.45 6.13
N LEU A 27 92.03 -47.06 6.83
CA LEU A 27 90.77 -46.61 6.22
C LEU A 27 90.93 -45.30 5.45
N ARG A 28 91.81 -44.39 5.91
CA ARG A 28 92.15 -43.17 5.15
C ARG A 28 92.72 -43.44 3.76
N VAL A 29 93.44 -44.55 3.56
CA VAL A 29 93.98 -44.93 2.23
C VAL A 29 92.86 -45.21 1.22
N VAL A 30 91.68 -45.61 1.71
CA VAL A 30 90.49 -45.92 0.91
C VAL A 30 89.47 -44.75 0.95
N GLY A 31 89.89 -43.58 1.43
CA GLY A 31 89.05 -42.37 1.47
C GLY A 31 88.04 -42.32 2.62
N LEU A 32 88.16 -43.19 3.63
CA LEU A 32 87.30 -43.21 4.82
C LEU A 32 88.01 -42.55 6.01
N GLU A 33 87.44 -41.46 6.53
CA GLU A 33 87.90 -40.85 7.78
C GLU A 33 87.06 -41.37 8.94
N VAL A 34 87.71 -41.89 9.97
CA VAL A 34 87.05 -42.43 11.19
C VAL A 34 87.60 -41.70 12.40
N ARG A 35 86.71 -41.17 13.25
CA ARG A 35 87.11 -40.40 14.43
C ARG A 35 87.63 -41.28 15.57
N ALA A 36 86.94 -42.37 15.86
CA ALA A 36 87.31 -43.30 16.92
C ALA A 36 87.00 -44.74 16.51
N VAL A 37 87.88 -45.66 16.91
CA VAL A 37 87.66 -47.11 16.77
C VAL A 37 87.82 -47.71 18.15
N GLU A 38 86.75 -48.28 18.69
CA GLU A 38 86.72 -48.92 19.99
C GLU A 38 86.47 -50.42 19.84
N ARG A 39 86.98 -51.20 20.78
CA ARG A 39 86.69 -52.63 20.85
C ARG A 39 85.71 -52.87 21.98
N LEU A 40 84.56 -53.45 21.65
CA LEU A 40 83.51 -53.78 22.61
C LEU A 40 83.88 -55.03 23.41
N GLU A 41 83.28 -55.21 24.59
CA GLU A 41 83.47 -56.40 25.43
C GLU A 41 83.12 -57.70 24.69
N THR A 42 82.22 -57.63 23.71
CA THR A 42 81.81 -58.72 22.82
C THR A 42 82.88 -59.13 21.81
N GLY A 43 83.98 -58.37 21.70
CA GLY A 43 85.05 -58.57 20.73
C GLY A 43 84.82 -57.90 19.37
N ARG A 44 83.64 -57.30 19.14
CA ARG A 44 83.30 -56.49 17.95
C ARG A 44 84.02 -55.14 17.99
N LEU A 45 84.12 -54.49 16.83
CA LEU A 45 84.72 -53.15 16.70
C LEU A 45 83.60 -52.14 16.44
N LEU A 46 83.58 -51.08 17.24
CA LEU A 46 82.70 -49.93 17.05
C LEU A 46 83.53 -48.81 16.43
N LEU A 47 83.17 -48.40 15.22
CA LEU A 47 83.74 -47.25 14.54
C LEU A 47 82.75 -46.10 14.68
N SER A 48 83.18 -45.01 15.31
CA SER A 48 82.33 -43.84 15.58
C SER A 48 82.71 -42.69 14.66
N ASP A 49 81.69 -41.97 14.18
CA ASP A 49 81.79 -40.83 13.25
C ASP A 49 82.66 -41.15 12.02
N LEU A 50 82.18 -42.04 11.15
CA LEU A 50 82.80 -42.24 9.84
C LEU A 50 82.31 -41.19 8.86
N SER A 51 83.22 -40.64 8.07
CA SER A 51 82.88 -39.82 6.92
C SER A 51 83.57 -40.34 5.66
N TYR A 52 82.81 -40.29 4.58
CA TYR A 52 83.25 -40.65 3.24
C TYR A 52 82.93 -39.49 2.32
N ALA A 53 83.91 -39.02 1.56
CA ALA A 53 83.72 -37.99 0.56
C ALA A 53 84.30 -38.46 -0.77
N SER A 54 83.48 -38.36 -1.81
CA SER A 54 83.84 -38.59 -3.21
C SER A 54 83.31 -37.42 -4.05
N ASP A 55 83.70 -37.37 -5.33
CA ASP A 55 83.25 -36.31 -6.25
C ASP A 55 81.72 -36.31 -6.49
N ALA A 56 81.03 -37.43 -6.22
CA ALA A 56 79.59 -37.58 -6.47
C ALA A 56 78.73 -37.66 -5.20
N VAL A 57 79.31 -38.05 -4.05
CA VAL A 57 78.56 -38.34 -2.82
C VAL A 57 79.38 -38.00 -1.58
N ARG A 58 78.72 -37.39 -0.59
CA ARG A 58 79.20 -37.21 0.77
C ARG A 58 78.35 -38.06 1.73
N GLY A 59 78.98 -39.06 2.33
CA GLY A 59 78.37 -39.89 3.35
C GLY A 59 78.92 -39.57 4.74
N SER A 60 78.05 -39.46 5.73
CA SER A 60 78.44 -39.51 7.15
C SER A 60 77.67 -40.61 7.87
N LEU A 61 78.33 -41.24 8.83
CA LEU A 61 77.80 -42.36 9.58
C LEU A 61 78.16 -42.19 11.05
N SER A 62 77.16 -42.18 11.95
CA SER A 62 77.40 -41.92 13.37
C SER A 62 78.07 -43.10 14.07
N SER A 63 77.63 -44.33 13.79
CA SER A 63 78.30 -45.53 14.32
C SER A 63 78.19 -46.74 13.39
N LEU A 64 79.27 -47.50 13.32
CA LEU A 64 79.38 -48.75 12.59
C LEU A 64 79.94 -49.82 13.52
N GLU A 65 79.12 -50.81 13.87
CA GLU A 65 79.57 -51.99 14.62
C GLU A 65 79.87 -53.13 13.65
N VAL A 66 81.16 -53.42 13.47
CA VAL A 66 81.65 -54.51 12.62
C VAL A 66 82.05 -55.73 13.44
N PRO A 67 81.87 -56.95 12.90
CA PRO A 67 82.30 -58.16 13.59
C PRO A 67 83.82 -58.24 13.74
N ALA A 68 84.28 -59.05 14.70
CA ALA A 68 85.70 -59.33 14.84
C ALA A 68 86.24 -59.94 13.53
N PRO A 69 87.35 -59.44 12.94
CA PRO A 69 87.83 -59.89 11.62
C PRO A 69 88.04 -61.40 11.53
N GLN A 70 88.53 -62.01 12.62
CA GLN A 70 88.73 -63.45 12.74
C GLN A 70 87.42 -64.25 12.69
N GLN A 71 86.35 -63.72 13.31
CA GLN A 71 85.05 -64.37 13.34
C GLN A 71 84.35 -64.26 11.98
N TYR A 72 84.40 -63.06 11.37
CA TYR A 72 83.91 -62.84 10.02
C TYR A 72 84.60 -63.74 8.99
N LEU A 73 85.94 -63.84 9.02
CA LEU A 73 86.70 -64.72 8.12
C LEU A 73 86.39 -66.20 8.33
N TRP A 74 86.12 -66.61 9.57
CA TRP A 74 85.78 -68.00 9.91
C TRP A 74 84.38 -68.40 9.47
N GLU A 75 83.38 -67.53 9.69
CA GLU A 75 82.01 -67.75 9.23
C GLU A 75 81.93 -67.73 7.70
N ARG A 76 82.68 -66.83 7.06
CA ARG A 76 82.87 -66.84 5.60
C ARG A 76 83.42 -68.17 5.09
N TRP A 77 84.45 -68.74 5.73
CA TRP A 77 85.02 -70.02 5.28
C TRP A 77 84.01 -71.18 5.38
N ARG A 78 83.05 -71.10 6.31
CA ARG A 78 81.98 -72.10 6.48
C ARG A 78 80.79 -71.89 5.55
N GLY A 79 80.66 -70.70 4.94
CA GLY A 79 79.53 -70.35 4.08
C GLY A 79 78.26 -69.94 4.82
N ASP A 80 78.26 -69.95 6.16
CA ASP A 80 77.11 -69.64 7.00
C ASP A 80 77.45 -68.50 7.99
N PHE A 81 76.88 -67.32 7.78
CA PHE A 81 77.01 -66.18 8.70
C PHE A 81 76.04 -66.32 9.89
N THR A 82 76.54 -66.17 11.11
CA THR A 82 75.72 -66.18 12.33
C THR A 82 75.37 -64.77 12.79
N ARG A 83 74.54 -64.63 13.85
CA ARG A 83 74.25 -63.32 14.48
C ARG A 83 75.51 -62.55 14.88
N ALA A 84 76.63 -63.23 15.07
CA ALA A 84 77.87 -62.59 15.48
C ALA A 84 78.60 -61.85 14.33
N SER A 85 78.26 -62.13 13.06
CA SER A 85 78.74 -61.38 11.89
C SER A 85 77.81 -60.26 11.44
N LEU A 86 76.77 -59.92 12.23
CA LEU A 86 75.87 -58.81 11.92
C LEU A 86 76.68 -57.51 11.72
N LEU A 87 76.41 -56.79 10.65
CA LEU A 87 76.85 -55.41 10.47
C LEU A 87 75.74 -54.50 10.97
N GLN A 88 76.02 -53.70 12.01
CA GLN A 88 75.07 -52.71 12.51
C GLN A 88 75.54 -51.32 12.14
N VAL A 89 74.73 -50.61 11.37
CA VAL A 89 74.98 -49.27 10.85
C VAL A 89 73.95 -48.36 11.49
N LYS A 90 74.35 -47.31 12.20
CA LYS A 90 73.40 -46.31 12.74
C LYS A 90 73.71 -44.92 12.21
N GLY A 91 72.66 -44.16 11.90
CA GLY A 91 72.75 -42.73 11.56
C GLY A 91 73.55 -42.50 10.27
N LEU A 92 73.16 -43.16 9.18
CA LEU A 92 73.79 -43.02 7.87
C LEU A 92 73.13 -41.88 7.08
N SER A 93 73.81 -40.75 6.92
CA SER A 93 73.37 -39.66 6.06
C SER A 93 74.17 -39.67 4.76
N VAL A 94 73.49 -39.84 3.63
CA VAL A 94 74.09 -39.79 2.30
C VAL A 94 73.57 -38.57 1.58
N GLN A 95 74.44 -37.60 1.32
CA GLN A 95 74.13 -36.43 0.51
C GLN A 95 74.78 -36.59 -0.86
N MET A 96 73.97 -36.51 -1.92
CA MET A 96 74.50 -36.46 -3.28
C MET A 96 75.21 -35.12 -3.49
N LEU A 97 76.41 -35.10 -4.06
CA LEU A 97 77.12 -33.88 -4.45
C LEU A 97 77.02 -33.77 -5.97
N GLY A 98 76.06 -32.99 -6.45
CA GLY A 98 75.93 -32.71 -7.88
C GLY A 98 76.88 -31.59 -8.30
N GLY A 99 77.67 -31.81 -9.37
CA GLY A 99 78.27 -30.71 -10.12
C GLY A 99 77.18 -29.81 -10.71
N GLU A 100 77.44 -28.50 -10.75
CA GLU A 100 76.57 -27.46 -11.32
C GLU A 100 76.38 -27.61 -12.84
N ALA A 101 75.66 -28.66 -13.26
CA ALA A 101 75.04 -28.71 -14.56
C ALA A 101 73.52 -28.66 -14.35
N GLU A 102 72.88 -27.61 -14.88
CA GLU A 102 71.45 -27.65 -15.20
C GLU A 102 71.15 -28.96 -15.93
N PRO A 103 69.98 -29.58 -15.73
CA PRO A 103 69.61 -30.80 -16.43
C PRO A 103 69.31 -30.49 -17.91
N GLU A 104 70.34 -30.10 -18.68
CA GLU A 104 70.34 -30.38 -20.11
C GLU A 104 70.21 -31.89 -20.26
N ALA A 105 69.30 -32.30 -21.13
CA ALA A 105 68.97 -33.69 -21.40
C ALA A 105 70.25 -34.50 -21.67
N LEU A 106 70.74 -35.24 -20.67
CA LEU A 106 71.61 -36.39 -20.88
C LEU A 106 70.99 -37.22 -22.00
N GLU A 107 71.70 -37.36 -23.12
CA GLU A 107 71.21 -38.17 -24.23
C GLU A 107 70.85 -39.57 -23.69
N PRO A 108 69.74 -40.19 -24.14
CA PRO A 108 69.22 -41.43 -23.59
C PRO A 108 70.22 -42.60 -23.59
N ALA A 109 71.33 -42.48 -24.32
CA ALA A 109 72.42 -43.46 -24.38
C ALA A 109 73.28 -43.55 -23.09
N GLU A 110 73.27 -42.54 -22.21
CA GLU A 110 74.08 -42.56 -20.96
C GLU A 110 73.31 -42.99 -19.71
N ARG A 111 71.99 -43.22 -19.81
CA ARG A 111 71.17 -43.74 -18.70
C ARG A 111 71.19 -45.27 -18.73
N SER A 112 71.75 -45.91 -17.70
CA SER A 112 71.68 -47.37 -17.55
C SER A 112 70.23 -47.85 -17.60
N GLU A 113 69.82 -48.62 -18.61
CA GLU A 113 68.42 -49.03 -18.78
C GLU A 113 67.93 -50.04 -17.72
N PRO A 114 66.61 -50.14 -17.44
CA PRO A 114 66.09 -51.00 -16.36
C PRO A 114 66.49 -52.48 -16.50
N PHE A 115 66.58 -52.97 -17.74
CA PHE A 115 67.03 -54.33 -18.03
C PHE A 115 68.52 -54.54 -17.68
N GLU A 116 69.38 -53.59 -18.06
CA GLU A 116 70.82 -53.63 -17.74
C GLU A 116 71.08 -53.42 -16.26
N VAL A 117 70.33 -52.53 -15.60
CA VAL A 117 70.41 -52.33 -14.15
C VAL A 117 70.02 -53.61 -13.40
N ALA A 118 68.91 -54.26 -13.78
CA ALA A 118 68.52 -55.52 -13.16
C ALA A 118 69.58 -56.62 -13.38
N ARG A 119 70.17 -56.69 -14.59
CA ARG A 119 71.28 -57.61 -14.90
C ARG A 119 72.52 -57.32 -14.04
N GLN A 120 72.97 -56.07 -13.95
CA GLN A 120 74.13 -55.66 -13.16
C GLN A 120 73.92 -55.91 -11.66
N VAL A 121 72.73 -55.61 -11.14
CA VAL A 121 72.38 -55.90 -9.75
C VAL A 121 72.44 -57.41 -9.51
N ARG A 122 71.87 -58.24 -10.38
CA ARG A 122 71.96 -59.70 -10.26
C ARG A 122 73.41 -60.20 -10.28
N GLU A 123 74.23 -59.73 -11.22
CA GLU A 123 75.65 -60.08 -11.29
C GLU A 123 76.42 -59.65 -10.04
N ALA A 124 76.09 -58.50 -9.46
CA ALA A 124 76.66 -58.05 -8.20
C ALA A 124 76.20 -58.91 -7.02
N LEU A 125 74.91 -59.27 -6.94
CA LEU A 125 74.39 -60.16 -5.89
C LEU A 125 75.05 -61.55 -5.98
N GLU A 126 75.28 -62.09 -7.19
CA GLU A 126 76.03 -63.33 -7.41
C GLU A 126 77.50 -63.21 -7.00
N ALA A 127 78.18 -62.15 -7.43
CA ALA A 127 79.61 -61.95 -7.18
C ALA A 127 79.94 -61.68 -5.70
N TYR A 128 79.10 -60.90 -5.01
CA TYR A 128 79.32 -60.49 -3.62
C TYR A 128 78.52 -61.31 -2.61
N GLY A 129 77.64 -62.23 -3.03
CA GLY A 129 76.78 -63.00 -2.15
C GLY A 129 77.51 -63.77 -1.04
N ALA A 130 78.68 -64.33 -1.35
CA ALA A 130 79.50 -65.03 -0.36
C ALA A 130 80.21 -64.10 0.65
N TRP A 131 80.12 -62.79 0.46
CA TRP A 131 80.84 -61.77 1.24
C TRP A 131 79.92 -60.86 2.06
N VAL A 132 78.62 -60.86 1.79
CA VAL A 132 77.66 -59.97 2.46
C VAL A 132 77.09 -60.66 3.70
N PRO A 133 77.42 -60.23 4.93
CA PRO A 133 76.76 -60.74 6.13
C PRO A 133 75.40 -60.07 6.33
N ALA A 134 74.64 -60.52 7.33
CA ALA A 134 73.41 -59.85 7.72
C ALA A 134 73.67 -58.36 8.05
N LEU A 135 72.85 -57.47 7.52
CA LEU A 135 72.95 -56.03 7.69
C LEU A 135 71.71 -55.51 8.43
N LEU A 136 71.95 -54.77 9.51
CA LEU A 136 70.95 -53.96 10.18
C LEU A 136 71.38 -52.50 10.07
N LEU A 137 70.62 -51.73 9.32
CA LEU A 137 70.81 -50.30 9.17
C LEU A 137 69.65 -49.59 9.88
N GLU A 138 70.00 -48.73 10.83
CA GLU A 138 69.08 -47.93 11.63
C GLU A 138 69.30 -46.46 11.27
N ASP A 139 68.21 -45.76 10.95
CA ASP A 139 68.20 -44.33 10.69
C ASP A 139 69.14 -43.91 9.54
N CYS A 140 68.72 -44.19 8.29
CA CYS A 140 69.40 -43.67 7.11
C CYS A 140 68.60 -42.56 6.45
N SER A 141 69.28 -41.46 6.11
CA SER A 141 68.70 -40.35 5.37
C SER A 141 69.43 -40.18 4.04
N LEU A 142 68.68 -40.09 2.95
CA LEU A 142 69.18 -39.73 1.64
C LEU A 142 68.78 -38.29 1.36
N ARG A 143 69.75 -37.45 1.01
CA ARG A 143 69.55 -36.02 0.75
C ARG A 143 69.96 -35.63 -0.67
N SER A 144 69.22 -34.69 -1.23
CA SER A 144 69.48 -34.09 -2.54
C SER A 144 70.79 -33.28 -2.53
N ALA A 145 71.27 -32.87 -3.71
CA ALA A 145 72.40 -31.95 -3.83
C ALA A 145 72.17 -30.60 -3.12
N ARG A 146 70.90 -30.16 -3.02
CA ARG A 146 70.49 -28.93 -2.33
C ARG A 146 70.29 -29.11 -0.81
N GLY A 147 70.36 -30.35 -0.31
CA GLY A 147 70.22 -30.68 1.11
C GLY A 147 68.83 -31.16 1.54
N ASP A 148 67.87 -31.18 0.61
CA ASP A 148 66.49 -31.63 0.86
C ASP A 148 66.47 -33.12 1.20
N LEU A 149 65.64 -33.51 2.18
CA LEU A 149 65.43 -34.91 2.50
C LEU A 149 64.63 -35.57 1.36
N LEU A 150 65.22 -36.56 0.69
CA LEU A 150 64.58 -37.30 -0.38
C LEU A 150 63.91 -38.58 0.12
N LEU A 151 64.60 -39.29 1.02
CA LEU A 151 64.13 -40.55 1.55
C LEU A 151 64.68 -40.74 2.97
N GLN A 152 63.80 -41.06 3.91
CA GLN A 152 64.19 -41.56 5.21
C GLN A 152 63.96 -43.08 5.27
N LEU A 153 64.93 -43.78 5.81
CA LEU A 153 64.95 -45.23 6.01
C LEU A 153 65.14 -45.48 7.50
N PRO A 154 64.08 -45.44 8.32
CA PRO A 154 64.21 -45.65 9.76
C PRO A 154 64.82 -47.02 10.11
N MET A 155 64.52 -48.04 9.30
CA MET A 155 65.09 -49.37 9.49
C MET A 155 65.20 -50.14 8.18
N LEU A 156 66.38 -50.70 7.92
CA LEU A 156 66.65 -51.67 6.86
C LEU A 156 67.29 -52.92 7.46
N ARG A 157 66.73 -54.08 7.13
CA ARG A 157 67.24 -55.40 7.50
C ARG A 157 67.45 -56.21 6.25
N LEU A 158 68.68 -56.67 6.02
CA LEU A 158 69.01 -57.62 4.98
C LEU A 158 69.56 -58.89 5.64
N ARG A 159 68.90 -60.02 5.43
CA ARG A 159 69.36 -61.33 5.91
C ARG A 159 68.88 -62.41 4.95
N ASP A 160 69.77 -63.32 4.56
CA ASP A 160 69.43 -64.46 3.69
C ASP A 160 68.69 -64.02 2.40
N TRP A 161 69.14 -62.92 1.79
CA TRP A 161 68.51 -62.23 0.63
C TRP A 161 67.08 -61.73 0.83
N GLN A 162 66.56 -61.81 2.06
CA GLN A 162 65.32 -61.15 2.47
C GLN A 162 65.64 -59.73 2.93
N LEU A 163 65.12 -58.77 2.18
CA LEU A 163 65.23 -57.35 2.43
C LEU A 163 63.92 -56.88 3.07
N SER A 164 63.98 -56.36 4.29
CA SER A 164 62.85 -55.74 4.98
C SER A 164 63.20 -54.29 5.31
N VAL A 165 62.43 -53.36 4.76
CA VAL A 165 62.73 -51.93 4.79
C VAL A 165 61.48 -51.19 5.23
N LEU A 166 61.64 -50.32 6.22
CA LEU A 166 60.66 -49.29 6.55
C LEU A 166 61.12 -47.99 5.89
N LEU A 167 60.26 -47.39 5.09
CA LEU A 167 60.52 -46.19 4.29
C LEU A 167 59.56 -45.08 4.71
N GLU A 168 60.09 -43.89 4.88
CA GLU A 168 59.34 -42.65 5.06
C GLU A 168 59.77 -41.68 3.95
N PRO A 169 59.12 -41.74 2.77
CA PRO A 169 59.42 -40.85 1.64
C PRO A 169 58.89 -39.44 1.91
N ALA A 170 59.64 -38.42 1.50
CA ALA A 170 59.21 -37.04 1.65
C ALA A 170 58.21 -36.65 0.54
N GLY A 171 57.10 -36.00 0.91
CA GLY A 171 56.15 -35.41 -0.04
C GLY A 171 54.98 -36.30 -0.48
N LEU A 172 54.74 -37.43 0.20
CA LEU A 172 53.49 -38.20 0.05
C LEU A 172 52.41 -37.66 1.01
N PRO A 173 51.12 -37.97 0.74
CA PRO A 173 50.04 -37.70 1.71
C PRO A 173 50.24 -38.47 3.00
N GLU A 174 49.73 -37.97 4.14
CA GLU A 174 49.87 -38.61 5.47
C GLU A 174 49.50 -40.11 5.48
N ALA A 175 48.54 -40.52 4.64
CA ALA A 175 48.11 -41.91 4.51
C ALA A 175 49.18 -42.86 3.90
N LEU A 176 50.20 -42.32 3.24
CA LEU A 176 51.29 -43.07 2.56
C LEU A 176 52.68 -42.76 3.15
N ASP A 177 52.75 -42.03 4.28
CA ASP A 177 54.00 -41.60 4.91
C ASP A 177 54.87 -42.75 5.42
N THR A 178 54.29 -43.91 5.70
CA THR A 178 55.05 -45.10 6.13
C THR A 178 54.79 -46.27 5.19
N LEU A 179 55.83 -46.68 4.48
CA LEU A 179 55.81 -47.84 3.59
C LEU A 179 56.71 -48.95 4.14
N LYS A 180 56.20 -50.18 4.15
CA LYS A 180 56.97 -51.36 4.50
C LYS A 180 57.22 -52.19 3.24
N LEU A 181 58.47 -52.26 2.83
CA LEU A 181 58.93 -53.08 1.70
C LEU A 181 59.52 -54.39 2.24
N GLU A 182 59.00 -55.51 1.76
CA GLU A 182 59.58 -56.84 1.95
C GLU A 182 59.94 -57.42 0.58
N ALA A 183 61.22 -57.66 0.30
CA ALA A 183 61.68 -58.17 -0.97
C ALA A 183 62.56 -59.40 -0.79
N VAL A 184 62.45 -60.34 -1.72
CA VAL A 184 63.31 -61.52 -1.83
C VAL A 184 64.18 -61.34 -3.08
N LEU A 185 65.46 -61.05 -2.85
CA LEU A 185 66.44 -60.69 -3.87
C LEU A 185 67.45 -61.81 -4.07
N GLU A 186 66.97 -63.05 -4.21
CA GLU A 186 67.85 -64.18 -4.53
C GLU A 186 68.50 -63.96 -5.91
N PRO A 187 69.75 -64.39 -6.12
CA PRO A 187 70.41 -64.35 -7.42
C PRO A 187 69.76 -65.37 -8.38
N SER A 188 68.55 -65.04 -8.84
CA SER A 188 67.71 -65.84 -9.73
C SER A 188 67.09 -64.96 -10.81
N GLU A 189 66.38 -65.57 -11.76
CA GLU A 189 65.69 -64.84 -12.83
C GLU A 189 64.40 -64.13 -12.36
N ALA A 190 63.94 -64.39 -11.13
CA ALA A 190 62.72 -63.81 -10.58
C ALA A 190 62.94 -63.17 -9.20
N TRP A 191 62.51 -61.92 -9.05
CA TRP A 191 62.44 -61.22 -7.76
C TRP A 191 61.01 -60.92 -7.39
N THR A 192 60.68 -61.15 -6.12
CA THR A 192 59.39 -60.79 -5.55
C THR A 192 59.57 -59.69 -4.53
N ALA A 193 58.72 -58.67 -4.59
CA ALA A 193 58.65 -57.63 -3.58
C ALA A 193 57.19 -57.38 -3.19
N GLN A 194 56.97 -57.06 -1.92
CA GLN A 194 55.69 -56.66 -1.36
C GLN A 194 55.88 -55.29 -0.72
N VAL A 195 55.06 -54.32 -1.11
CA VAL A 195 55.04 -52.97 -0.51
C VAL A 195 53.70 -52.79 0.17
N LEU A 196 53.73 -52.69 1.50
CA LEU A 196 52.56 -52.47 2.34
C LEU A 196 52.53 -50.99 2.76
N ALA A 197 51.38 -50.35 2.55
CA ALA A 197 51.07 -49.03 3.11
C ALA A 197 49.97 -49.21 4.17
N PRO A 198 50.32 -49.40 5.47
CA PRO A 198 49.37 -49.82 6.48
C PRO A 198 48.27 -48.79 6.76
N ALA A 199 48.60 -47.50 6.70
CA ALA A 199 47.64 -46.41 6.93
C ALA A 199 46.63 -46.27 5.78
N ALA A 200 47.05 -46.48 4.52
CA ALA A 200 46.16 -46.49 3.36
C ALA A 200 45.45 -47.84 3.10
N GLY A 201 45.84 -48.91 3.81
CA GLY A 201 45.32 -50.26 3.61
C GLY A 201 45.67 -50.87 2.24
N LEU A 202 46.79 -50.45 1.64
CA LEU A 202 47.24 -50.90 0.32
C LEU A 202 48.31 -51.98 0.45
N ASP A 203 48.17 -53.03 -0.37
CA ASP A 203 49.16 -54.10 -0.52
C ASP A 203 49.53 -54.23 -2.01
N LEU A 204 50.76 -53.86 -2.34
CA LEU A 204 51.32 -53.94 -3.69
C LEU A 204 52.28 -55.11 -3.78
N GLN A 205 51.91 -56.11 -4.57
CA GLN A 205 52.75 -57.25 -4.90
C GLN A 205 53.43 -57.01 -6.25
N LEU A 206 54.74 -57.22 -6.28
CA LEU A 206 55.61 -57.00 -7.43
C LEU A 206 56.31 -58.31 -7.76
N LEU A 207 56.21 -58.73 -9.02
CA LEU A 207 56.95 -59.87 -9.57
C LEU A 207 57.76 -59.39 -10.77
N LEU A 208 59.07 -59.29 -10.58
CA LEU A 208 60.01 -58.91 -11.62
C LEU A 208 60.65 -60.18 -12.20
N GLN A 209 60.48 -60.41 -13.49
CA GLN A 209 61.05 -61.54 -14.22
C GLN A 209 61.99 -61.04 -15.32
N SER A 210 63.24 -61.48 -15.26
CA SER A 210 64.24 -61.21 -16.28
C SER A 210 64.26 -62.36 -17.28
N ARG A 211 64.05 -62.06 -18.56
CA ARG A 211 64.10 -63.02 -19.68
C ARG A 211 65.29 -62.70 -20.60
N GLU A 212 65.66 -63.62 -21.49
CA GLU A 212 66.82 -63.45 -22.40
C GLU A 212 66.79 -62.15 -23.24
N ALA A 213 65.61 -61.60 -23.53
CA ALA A 213 65.44 -60.43 -24.41
C ALA A 213 64.74 -59.22 -23.76
N GLY A 214 64.52 -59.23 -22.44
CA GLY A 214 63.82 -58.14 -21.77
C GLY A 214 63.44 -58.38 -20.31
N LEU A 215 62.82 -57.38 -19.69
CA LEU A 215 62.36 -57.38 -18.31
C LEU A 215 60.83 -57.30 -18.27
N GLU A 216 60.18 -58.23 -17.59
CA GLU A 216 58.74 -58.18 -17.33
C GLU A 216 58.49 -57.87 -15.84
N LEU A 217 57.72 -56.82 -15.55
CA LEU A 217 57.25 -56.49 -14.22
C LEU A 217 55.73 -56.65 -14.18
N ASN A 218 55.26 -57.65 -13.45
CA ASN A 218 53.86 -57.80 -13.12
C ASN A 218 53.62 -57.21 -11.73
N PHE A 219 52.55 -56.43 -11.58
CA PHE A 219 52.17 -55.89 -10.29
C PHE A 219 50.68 -56.08 -10.03
N GLU A 220 50.35 -56.43 -8.80
CA GLU A 220 48.98 -56.53 -8.28
C GLU A 220 48.89 -55.61 -7.07
N LEU A 221 48.12 -54.53 -7.19
CA LEU A 221 47.76 -53.66 -6.08
C LEU A 221 46.39 -54.10 -5.56
N SER A 222 46.30 -54.41 -4.27
CA SER A 222 45.07 -54.84 -3.63
C SER A 222 44.70 -53.93 -2.45
N ARG A 223 43.40 -53.67 -2.31
CA ARG A 223 42.79 -52.95 -1.19
C ARG A 223 41.50 -53.66 -0.83
N ALA A 224 41.45 -54.27 0.36
CA ALA A 224 40.32 -55.10 0.79
C ALA A 224 39.93 -56.18 -0.25
N THR A 225 38.84 -55.98 -1.00
CA THR A 225 38.37 -56.88 -2.08
C THR A 225 38.69 -56.39 -3.49
N GLU A 226 39.18 -55.17 -3.65
CA GLU A 226 39.46 -54.53 -4.93
C GLU A 226 40.90 -54.82 -5.39
N ARG A 227 41.08 -54.93 -6.70
CA ARG A 227 42.36 -55.31 -7.32
C ARG A 227 42.62 -54.46 -8.55
N VAL A 228 43.87 -54.02 -8.68
CA VAL A 228 44.42 -53.38 -9.87
C VAL A 228 45.59 -54.23 -10.33
N VAL A 229 45.52 -54.74 -11.56
CA VAL A 229 46.57 -55.57 -12.13
C VAL A 229 47.22 -54.78 -13.25
N GLY A 230 48.54 -54.80 -13.26
CA GLY A 230 49.29 -54.22 -14.36
C GLY A 230 50.51 -55.04 -14.75
N GLN A 231 50.93 -54.81 -15.99
CA GLN A 231 52.07 -55.46 -16.60
C GLN A 231 52.89 -54.41 -17.33
N LEU A 232 54.20 -54.45 -17.13
CA LEU A 232 55.19 -53.59 -17.78
C LEU A 232 56.24 -54.49 -18.45
N SER A 233 56.49 -54.29 -19.74
CA SER A 233 57.53 -55.01 -20.47
C SER A 233 58.58 -54.04 -21.03
N PHE A 234 59.84 -54.25 -20.67
CA PHE A 234 60.98 -53.45 -21.12
C PHE A 234 61.89 -54.27 -22.05
N SER A 235 62.39 -53.65 -23.12
CA SER A 235 63.42 -54.20 -24.00
C SER A 235 64.82 -53.64 -23.68
N ALA A 236 65.86 -54.33 -24.14
CA ALA A 236 67.22 -53.81 -24.08
C ALA A 236 67.35 -52.49 -24.89
N GLY A 237 68.07 -51.50 -24.34
CA GLY A 237 68.27 -50.19 -24.97
C GLY A 237 67.13 -49.17 -24.83
N THR A 238 66.07 -49.43 -24.06
CA THR A 238 64.95 -48.48 -23.83
C THR A 238 64.65 -48.30 -22.35
N TRP A 239 64.55 -47.03 -21.90
CA TRP A 239 64.13 -46.69 -20.54
C TRP A 239 62.60 -46.77 -20.33
N LEU A 240 61.84 -46.50 -21.38
CA LEU A 240 60.38 -46.59 -21.36
C LEU A 240 59.92 -48.04 -21.61
N PRO A 241 58.79 -48.47 -21.02
CA PRO A 241 58.21 -49.77 -21.33
C PRO A 241 57.78 -49.81 -22.81
N LEU A 242 58.04 -50.93 -23.50
CA LEU A 242 57.55 -51.18 -24.84
C LEU A 242 56.02 -51.37 -24.84
N ARG A 243 55.54 -52.04 -23.79
CA ARG A 243 54.12 -52.21 -23.46
C ARG A 243 53.89 -51.99 -21.97
N ALA A 244 52.83 -51.26 -21.65
CA ALA A 244 52.29 -51.20 -20.30
C ALA A 244 50.77 -51.40 -20.37
N SER A 245 50.21 -52.18 -19.46
CA SER A 245 48.76 -52.28 -19.30
C SER A 245 48.39 -52.12 -17.85
N LEU A 246 47.32 -51.39 -17.56
CA LEU A 246 46.74 -51.21 -16.25
C LEU A 246 45.24 -51.46 -16.33
N GLN A 247 44.75 -52.45 -15.59
CA GLN A 247 43.35 -52.87 -15.60
C GLN A 247 42.78 -52.97 -14.20
N SER A 248 41.57 -52.43 -14.02
CA SER A 248 40.77 -52.62 -12.80
C SER A 248 39.28 -52.57 -13.11
N GLU A 249 38.52 -53.52 -12.54
CA GLU A 249 37.05 -53.50 -12.60
C GLU A 249 36.48 -52.37 -11.75
N ARG A 250 37.02 -52.20 -10.55
CA ARG A 250 36.63 -51.16 -9.60
C ARG A 250 37.80 -50.82 -8.67
N LEU A 251 38.05 -49.53 -8.50
CA LEU A 251 39.01 -48.97 -7.57
C LEU A 251 38.36 -47.81 -6.79
N SER A 252 38.15 -48.01 -5.49
CA SER A 252 37.74 -46.98 -4.56
C SER A 252 38.89 -46.00 -4.31
N ILE A 253 38.62 -44.72 -4.53
CA ILE A 253 39.52 -43.61 -4.23
C ILE A 253 39.16 -43.11 -2.84
N ASP A 254 40.12 -43.15 -1.93
CA ASP A 254 39.99 -42.46 -0.65
C ASP A 254 40.19 -40.95 -0.85
N PRO A 255 39.30 -40.08 -0.35
CA PRO A 255 39.48 -38.64 -0.44
C PRO A 255 40.80 -38.15 0.16
N ALA A 256 41.36 -38.87 1.14
CA ALA A 256 42.67 -38.58 1.72
C ALA A 256 43.85 -38.76 0.73
N TRP A 257 43.63 -39.40 -0.42
CA TRP A 257 44.62 -39.53 -1.49
C TRP A 257 44.62 -38.33 -2.44
N LEU A 258 43.61 -37.46 -2.37
CA LEU A 258 43.47 -36.27 -3.21
C LEU A 258 44.03 -35.03 -2.50
N PRO A 259 44.44 -33.99 -3.26
CA PRO A 259 44.75 -32.68 -2.66
C PRO A 259 43.58 -32.16 -1.81
N THR A 260 43.89 -31.49 -0.70
CA THR A 260 42.92 -31.07 0.33
C THR A 260 41.71 -30.30 -0.23
N GLU A 261 41.94 -29.49 -1.27
CA GLU A 261 40.92 -28.68 -1.93
C GLU A 261 39.83 -29.50 -2.65
N LEU A 262 40.21 -30.66 -3.21
CA LEU A 262 39.31 -31.58 -3.90
C LEU A 262 38.74 -32.66 -2.98
N GLY A 263 39.54 -33.12 -2.00
CA GLY A 263 39.16 -34.19 -1.07
C GLY A 263 37.99 -33.82 -0.13
N GLN A 264 37.82 -32.55 0.21
CA GLN A 264 36.79 -32.09 1.15
C GLN A 264 35.34 -32.23 0.64
N TYR A 265 35.15 -32.36 -0.68
CA TYR A 265 33.82 -32.42 -1.30
C TYR A 265 33.42 -33.83 -1.76
N LEU A 266 34.33 -34.80 -1.71
CA LEU A 266 34.11 -36.18 -2.16
C LEU A 266 34.01 -37.11 -0.96
N GLU A 267 32.88 -37.82 -0.82
CA GLU A 267 32.69 -38.79 0.28
C GLU A 267 33.02 -40.21 -0.19
N GLU A 268 32.52 -40.60 -1.36
CA GLU A 268 32.82 -41.88 -1.99
C GLU A 268 33.11 -41.66 -3.46
N ALA A 269 34.31 -42.04 -3.93
CA ALA A 269 34.65 -42.05 -5.34
C ALA A 269 35.17 -43.43 -5.73
N ALA A 270 34.66 -43.97 -6.83
CA ALA A 270 35.12 -45.23 -7.39
C ALA A 270 35.33 -45.08 -8.90
N LEU A 271 36.52 -45.45 -9.34
CA LEU A 271 36.80 -45.68 -10.76
C LEU A 271 36.32 -47.08 -11.12
N SER A 272 35.61 -47.20 -12.22
CA SER A 272 35.17 -48.46 -12.79
C SER A 272 35.60 -48.55 -14.24
N GLN A 273 35.83 -49.78 -14.71
CA GLN A 273 36.30 -50.04 -16.08
C GLN A 273 37.59 -49.27 -16.42
N LEU A 274 38.53 -49.18 -15.46
CA LEU A 274 39.82 -48.56 -15.70
C LEU A 274 40.62 -49.47 -16.63
N ASN A 275 40.88 -49.02 -17.85
CA ASN A 275 41.78 -49.68 -18.78
C ASN A 275 42.70 -48.63 -19.39
N ILE A 276 44.00 -48.77 -19.17
CA ILE A 276 45.04 -47.93 -19.76
C ILE A 276 46.04 -48.87 -20.43
N ASP A 277 46.21 -48.70 -21.72
CA ASP A 277 47.15 -49.46 -22.54
C ASP A 277 48.17 -48.49 -23.13
N TRP A 278 49.44 -48.85 -23.03
CA TRP A 278 50.57 -48.16 -23.63
C TRP A 278 51.28 -49.12 -24.59
N GLU A 279 51.49 -48.70 -25.84
CA GLU A 279 52.23 -49.45 -26.85
C GLU A 279 53.03 -48.50 -27.74
N GLN A 280 54.33 -48.77 -27.91
CA GLN A 280 55.21 -48.06 -28.85
C GLN A 280 55.19 -46.51 -28.73
N GLY A 281 55.15 -45.96 -27.51
CA GLY A 281 55.24 -44.52 -27.29
C GLY A 281 53.89 -43.79 -27.18
N ALA A 282 52.78 -44.49 -27.38
CA ALA A 282 51.43 -43.93 -27.26
C ALA A 282 50.63 -44.65 -26.16
N TYR A 283 49.74 -43.91 -25.50
CA TYR A 283 48.73 -44.46 -24.60
C TYR A 283 47.31 -44.31 -25.15
N THR A 284 46.46 -45.24 -24.76
CA THR A 284 45.01 -45.15 -24.88
C THR A 284 44.39 -45.56 -23.56
N GLY A 285 43.37 -44.83 -23.12
CA GLY A 285 42.76 -45.05 -21.83
C GLY A 285 41.27 -44.77 -21.83
N ALA A 286 40.55 -45.54 -21.04
CA ALA A 286 39.16 -45.28 -20.71
C ALA A 286 38.91 -45.53 -19.22
N LEU A 287 38.08 -44.68 -18.62
CA LEU A 287 37.61 -44.84 -17.26
C LEU A 287 36.19 -44.32 -17.10
N LYS A 288 35.47 -44.90 -16.14
CA LYS A 288 34.20 -44.36 -15.66
C LYS A 288 34.33 -44.01 -14.19
N LEU A 289 33.91 -42.81 -13.84
CA LEU A 289 33.81 -42.34 -12.48
C LEU A 289 32.39 -42.56 -11.97
N GLN A 290 32.25 -43.14 -10.79
CA GLN A 290 31.00 -43.14 -10.02
C GLN A 290 31.35 -42.68 -8.61
N GLY A 291 30.60 -41.73 -8.08
CA GLY A 291 30.83 -41.27 -6.72
C GLY A 291 29.66 -40.49 -6.17
N ALA A 292 29.85 -39.97 -4.96
CA ALA A 292 28.92 -39.08 -4.31
C ALA A 292 29.67 -37.89 -3.69
N VAL A 293 29.14 -36.70 -3.94
CA VAL A 293 29.67 -35.43 -3.45
C VAL A 293 28.83 -35.02 -2.24
N VAL A 294 29.47 -34.75 -1.11
CA VAL A 294 28.79 -34.29 0.11
C VAL A 294 28.97 -32.79 0.24
N PRO A 295 27.89 -32.00 0.11
CA PRO A 295 27.92 -30.60 0.49
C PRO A 295 27.98 -30.49 2.02
N PRO A 296 28.62 -29.45 2.57
CA PRO A 296 28.41 -29.11 3.97
C PRO A 296 26.89 -28.90 4.20
N GLU A 297 26.33 -29.60 5.20
CA GLU A 297 24.94 -29.46 5.69
C GLU A 297 23.79 -30.16 4.92
N ARG A 298 24.02 -31.01 3.90
CA ARG A 298 22.95 -31.82 3.25
C ARG A 298 23.37 -33.24 2.83
N ALA A 299 22.41 -34.01 2.29
CA ALA A 299 22.58 -35.39 1.83
C ALA A 299 23.49 -35.49 0.60
N SER A 300 24.23 -36.60 0.52
CA SER A 300 25.16 -36.97 -0.55
C SER A 300 24.50 -36.98 -1.94
N LEU A 301 25.11 -36.31 -2.93
CA LEU A 301 24.61 -36.21 -4.30
C LEU A 301 25.38 -37.15 -5.24
N PRO A 302 24.72 -38.07 -5.97
CA PRO A 302 25.40 -38.97 -6.88
C PRO A 302 25.96 -38.23 -8.09
N VAL A 303 27.21 -38.56 -8.44
CA VAL A 303 27.90 -38.08 -9.63
C VAL A 303 28.42 -39.25 -10.46
N SER A 304 28.34 -39.12 -11.78
CA SER A 304 28.89 -40.11 -12.69
C SER A 304 29.60 -39.45 -13.86
N GLY A 305 30.68 -40.05 -14.33
CA GLY A 305 31.47 -39.51 -15.42
C GLY A 305 32.07 -40.60 -16.29
N ALA A 306 32.40 -40.25 -17.53
CA ALA A 306 33.13 -41.11 -18.45
C ALA A 306 34.20 -40.29 -19.17
N LEU A 307 35.42 -40.81 -19.16
CA LEU A 307 36.58 -40.22 -19.83
C LEU A 307 37.18 -41.24 -20.79
N LYS A 308 37.41 -40.83 -22.05
CA LYS A 308 38.26 -41.54 -23.01
C LYS A 308 39.34 -40.61 -23.50
N PHE A 309 40.58 -41.09 -23.43
CA PHE A 309 41.74 -40.32 -23.81
C PHE A 309 42.74 -41.16 -24.58
N SER A 310 43.53 -40.50 -25.42
CA SER A 310 44.61 -41.07 -26.19
C SER A 310 45.75 -40.05 -26.29
N GLY A 311 46.97 -40.48 -26.56
CA GLY A 311 48.07 -39.54 -26.65
C GLY A 311 49.44 -40.19 -26.61
N ASP A 312 50.45 -39.35 -26.43
CA ASP A 312 51.85 -39.71 -26.22
C ASP A 312 52.44 -38.83 -25.11
N LEU A 313 53.76 -38.89 -24.90
CA LEU A 313 54.42 -38.11 -23.84
C LEU A 313 54.40 -36.60 -24.08
N GLU A 314 54.02 -36.15 -25.27
CA GLU A 314 53.95 -34.74 -25.64
C GLU A 314 52.51 -34.25 -25.75
N ARG A 315 51.55 -35.13 -26.05
CA ARG A 315 50.17 -34.73 -26.34
C ARG A 315 49.16 -35.60 -25.63
N LEU A 316 48.13 -34.96 -25.07
CA LEU A 316 46.94 -35.60 -24.51
C LEU A 316 45.72 -35.20 -25.32
N ARG A 317 45.08 -36.17 -25.96
CA ARG A 317 43.81 -36.02 -26.66
C ARG A 317 42.67 -36.64 -25.84
N VAL A 318 41.67 -35.84 -25.50
CA VAL A 318 40.44 -36.29 -24.84
C VAL A 318 39.33 -36.38 -25.88
N ASP A 319 38.92 -37.61 -26.21
CA ASP A 319 37.90 -37.89 -27.22
C ASP A 319 36.47 -37.88 -26.65
N VAL A 320 36.32 -38.26 -25.38
CA VAL A 320 35.03 -38.24 -24.68
C VAL A 320 35.25 -37.75 -23.27
N LEU A 321 34.54 -36.69 -22.90
CA LEU A 321 34.35 -36.26 -21.53
C LEU A 321 32.86 -36.03 -21.32
N ARG A 322 32.26 -36.80 -20.42
CA ARG A 322 30.88 -36.63 -19.97
C ARG A 322 30.85 -36.67 -18.46
N PHE A 323 30.16 -35.72 -17.87
CA PHE A 323 29.90 -35.67 -16.44
C PHE A 323 28.40 -35.43 -16.23
N PHE A 324 27.80 -36.22 -15.36
CA PHE A 324 26.39 -36.17 -15.01
C PHE A 324 26.27 -36.12 -13.49
N ALA A 325 25.50 -35.16 -13.01
CA ALA A 325 25.07 -35.03 -11.62
C ALA A 325 23.56 -34.74 -11.62
N ASP A 326 22.91 -34.90 -10.46
CA ASP A 326 21.49 -34.51 -10.31
C ASP A 326 21.28 -33.02 -10.61
N SER A 327 22.30 -32.19 -10.36
CA SER A 327 22.30 -30.76 -10.62
C SER A 327 22.63 -30.37 -12.06
N GLY A 328 23.02 -31.30 -12.95
CA GLY A 328 23.31 -30.95 -14.34
C GLY A 328 24.23 -31.91 -15.10
N GLN A 329 24.50 -31.56 -16.36
CA GLN A 329 25.36 -32.32 -17.25
C GLN A 329 26.39 -31.43 -17.94
N LEU A 330 27.61 -31.96 -18.09
CA LEU A 330 28.69 -31.36 -18.86
C LEU A 330 29.13 -32.36 -19.93
N HIS A 331 29.17 -31.92 -21.18
CA HIS A 331 29.68 -32.72 -22.28
C HIS A 331 30.68 -31.98 -23.16
N LEU A 332 31.68 -32.73 -23.62
CA LEU A 332 32.64 -32.27 -24.62
C LEU A 332 32.07 -32.53 -26.02
N ASN A 333 31.91 -31.47 -26.81
CA ASN A 333 31.32 -31.54 -28.15
C ASN A 333 32.35 -31.83 -29.25
N GLN A 334 33.62 -31.44 -29.02
CA GLN A 334 34.74 -31.65 -29.94
C GLN A 334 35.95 -32.17 -29.17
N PRO A 335 36.76 -33.08 -29.73
CA PRO A 335 37.95 -33.58 -29.05
C PRO A 335 38.87 -32.44 -28.59
N LEU A 336 39.44 -32.58 -27.40
CA LEU A 336 40.38 -31.63 -26.82
C LEU A 336 41.79 -32.19 -26.94
N GLU A 337 42.70 -31.49 -27.61
CA GLU A 337 44.12 -31.87 -27.72
C GLU A 337 44.99 -30.86 -26.99
N ILE A 338 45.70 -31.34 -25.96
CA ILE A 338 46.53 -30.56 -25.04
C ILE A 338 47.99 -30.94 -25.29
N ASP A 339 48.85 -29.95 -25.50
CA ASP A 339 50.30 -30.11 -25.45
C ASP A 339 50.75 -30.20 -23.98
N LEU A 340 51.33 -31.32 -23.59
CA LEU A 340 51.73 -31.61 -22.22
C LEU A 340 52.98 -30.82 -21.78
N ARG A 341 53.72 -30.20 -22.70
CA ARG A 341 54.94 -29.43 -22.38
C ARG A 341 54.62 -28.04 -21.86
N ASP A 342 53.62 -27.38 -22.45
CA ASP A 342 53.25 -26.00 -22.13
C ASP A 342 51.77 -25.82 -21.73
N GLY A 343 50.97 -26.89 -21.75
CA GLY A 343 49.55 -26.87 -21.41
C GLY A 343 48.67 -26.21 -22.46
N SER A 344 49.21 -25.87 -23.64
CA SER A 344 48.46 -25.21 -24.70
C SER A 344 47.48 -26.18 -25.36
N VAL A 345 46.38 -25.64 -25.89
CA VAL A 345 45.40 -26.41 -26.63
C VAL A 345 45.62 -26.17 -28.13
N SER A 346 45.83 -27.22 -28.91
CA SER A 346 46.17 -27.08 -30.34
C SER A 346 44.96 -26.84 -31.24
N GLU A 347 43.78 -27.33 -30.87
CA GLU A 347 42.51 -27.18 -31.60
C GLU A 347 41.41 -26.55 -30.73
N ARG A 348 40.42 -25.90 -31.34
CA ARG A 348 39.30 -25.31 -30.59
C ARG A 348 38.45 -26.43 -29.98
N ALA A 349 38.34 -26.47 -28.65
CA ALA A 349 37.43 -27.36 -27.95
C ALA A 349 36.17 -26.60 -27.51
N ALA A 350 35.00 -27.23 -27.62
CA ALA A 350 33.73 -26.65 -27.18
C ALA A 350 33.08 -27.56 -26.12
N PHE A 351 32.72 -26.97 -25.00
CA PHE A 351 31.96 -27.58 -23.92
C PHE A 351 30.59 -26.93 -23.85
N GLN A 352 29.60 -27.73 -23.48
CA GLN A 352 28.28 -27.23 -23.14
C GLN A 352 27.88 -27.85 -21.82
N ALA A 353 27.33 -27.01 -20.94
CA ALA A 353 26.88 -27.40 -19.63
C ALA A 353 25.49 -26.82 -19.38
N ASN A 354 24.64 -27.60 -18.73
CA ASN A 354 23.34 -27.15 -18.23
C ASN A 354 23.26 -27.60 -16.77
N PHE A 355 22.97 -26.65 -15.89
CA PHE A 355 22.86 -26.89 -14.45
C PHE A 355 21.56 -26.28 -13.89
N ASP A 356 20.89 -27.04 -13.03
CA ASP A 356 19.84 -26.55 -12.13
C ASP A 356 20.45 -26.32 -10.75
N LEU A 357 20.68 -25.05 -10.43
CA LEU A 357 21.28 -24.65 -9.17
C LEU A 357 20.36 -24.92 -7.97
N SER A 358 19.05 -25.11 -8.17
CA SER A 358 18.13 -25.48 -7.08
C SER A 358 18.35 -26.91 -6.56
N GLN A 359 18.98 -27.77 -7.37
CA GLN A 359 19.29 -29.16 -7.05
C GLN A 359 20.68 -29.33 -6.42
N GLN A 360 21.42 -28.23 -6.19
CA GLN A 360 22.72 -28.24 -5.55
C GLN A 360 22.77 -27.31 -4.34
N ALA A 361 23.71 -27.57 -3.42
CA ALA A 361 23.86 -26.82 -2.17
C ALA A 361 25.31 -26.35 -1.92
N PHE A 362 26.21 -26.51 -2.89
CA PHE A 362 27.60 -26.09 -2.76
C PHE A 362 27.78 -24.59 -3.07
N VAL A 363 26.88 -23.98 -3.86
CA VAL A 363 26.73 -22.53 -4.01
C VAL A 363 25.39 -22.10 -3.41
N PRO A 364 25.31 -21.03 -2.60
CA PRO A 364 24.06 -20.47 -2.08
C PRO A 364 23.28 -19.72 -3.18
N ALA A 365 23.07 -20.40 -4.31
CA ALA A 365 22.38 -19.92 -5.50
C ALA A 365 21.30 -20.94 -5.91
N THR A 366 20.18 -20.45 -6.41
CA THR A 366 19.14 -21.25 -7.07
C THR A 366 18.84 -20.65 -8.45
N GLY A 367 18.32 -21.44 -9.40
CA GLY A 367 18.05 -20.99 -10.78
C GLY A 367 18.56 -21.97 -11.82
N GLN A 368 18.23 -21.74 -13.09
CA GLN A 368 18.72 -22.56 -14.22
C GLN A 368 19.85 -21.84 -14.94
N VAL A 369 20.95 -22.55 -15.25
CA VAL A 369 22.13 -22.02 -15.92
C VAL A 369 22.47 -22.86 -17.14
N ASP A 370 22.49 -22.22 -18.32
CA ASP A 370 23.02 -22.74 -19.56
C ASP A 370 24.36 -22.07 -19.88
N MET A 371 25.38 -22.87 -20.17
CA MET A 371 26.73 -22.36 -20.41
C MET A 371 27.35 -23.03 -21.64
N ARG A 372 27.98 -22.23 -22.50
CA ARG A 372 28.87 -22.69 -23.58
C ARG A 372 30.26 -22.15 -23.31
N LEU A 373 31.24 -23.04 -23.26
CA LEU A 373 32.65 -22.69 -23.14
C LEU A 373 33.36 -23.09 -24.41
N SER A 374 34.19 -22.22 -24.97
CA SER A 374 35.10 -22.57 -26.05
C SER A 374 36.53 -22.24 -25.67
N VAL A 375 37.40 -23.24 -25.68
CA VAL A 375 38.82 -23.09 -25.41
C VAL A 375 39.51 -22.82 -26.75
N VAL A 376 40.21 -21.69 -26.83
CA VAL A 376 40.89 -21.21 -28.04
C VAL A 376 42.40 -21.51 -27.93
N PRO A 377 43.08 -21.86 -29.03
CA PRO A 377 44.53 -22.04 -29.01
C PRO A 377 45.26 -20.79 -28.49
N SER A 378 46.11 -20.98 -27.47
CA SER A 378 46.88 -19.93 -26.81
C SER A 378 48.37 -20.12 -27.06
N LEU A 379 49.07 -19.06 -27.46
CA LEU A 379 50.53 -19.03 -27.64
C LEU A 379 51.28 -18.67 -26.34
N THR A 380 50.55 -18.37 -25.27
CA THR A 380 51.06 -17.84 -24.01
C THR A 380 50.53 -18.69 -22.85
N GLY A 381 51.19 -19.82 -22.58
CA GLY A 381 51.27 -20.57 -21.31
C GLY A 381 50.08 -20.68 -20.34
N GLY A 382 48.83 -20.44 -20.75
CA GLY A 382 47.67 -20.40 -19.87
C GLY A 382 46.34 -20.55 -20.62
N PRO A 383 45.23 -20.85 -19.90
CA PRO A 383 43.93 -21.14 -20.50
C PRO A 383 43.37 -19.88 -21.19
N ASN A 384 42.96 -20.02 -22.45
CA ASN A 384 42.20 -19.01 -23.19
C ASN A 384 40.79 -19.55 -23.43
N VAL A 385 39.84 -19.13 -22.59
CA VAL A 385 38.47 -19.66 -22.57
C VAL A 385 37.50 -18.53 -22.86
N ARG A 386 36.71 -18.66 -23.94
CA ARG A 386 35.52 -17.83 -24.16
C ARG A 386 34.32 -18.50 -23.53
N PHE A 387 33.48 -17.73 -22.85
CA PHE A 387 32.27 -18.22 -22.22
C PHE A 387 31.06 -17.39 -22.67
N ASP A 388 29.94 -18.09 -22.86
CA ASP A 388 28.60 -17.57 -23.13
C ASP A 388 27.67 -18.29 -22.14
N LEU A 389 27.18 -17.55 -21.15
CA LEU A 389 26.39 -18.05 -20.03
C LEU A 389 25.05 -17.32 -20.00
N SER A 390 23.97 -18.07 -19.94
CA SER A 390 22.62 -17.54 -19.72
C SER A 390 22.01 -18.24 -18.50
N ALA A 391 21.48 -17.48 -17.56
CA ALA A 391 20.79 -17.99 -16.39
C ALA A 391 19.42 -17.34 -16.21
N VAL A 392 18.46 -18.10 -15.70
CA VAL A 392 17.07 -17.68 -15.48
C VAL A 392 16.65 -18.01 -14.06
N ASP A 393 15.85 -17.12 -13.46
CA ASP A 393 15.37 -17.21 -12.07
C ASP A 393 16.50 -17.42 -11.06
N LEU A 394 17.58 -16.64 -11.23
CA LEU A 394 18.77 -16.73 -10.40
C LEU A 394 18.53 -16.01 -9.07
N SER A 395 18.57 -16.73 -7.95
CA SER A 395 18.54 -16.14 -6.60
C SER A 395 19.84 -16.48 -5.87
N TYR A 396 20.55 -15.46 -5.38
CA TYR A 396 21.77 -15.58 -4.60
C TYR A 396 21.63 -14.73 -3.31
N GLU A 397 21.66 -15.39 -2.15
CA GLU A 397 21.36 -14.76 -0.85
C GLU A 397 20.05 -13.95 -0.83
N THR A 398 20.12 -12.61 -0.74
CA THR A 398 18.97 -11.69 -0.74
C THR A 398 18.65 -11.13 -2.13
N TYR A 399 19.46 -11.42 -3.14
CA TYR A 399 19.33 -10.88 -4.48
C TYR A 399 18.63 -11.87 -5.41
N ALA A 400 17.55 -11.42 -6.04
CA ALA A 400 16.79 -12.20 -7.02
C ALA A 400 16.82 -11.52 -8.40
N LEU A 401 17.31 -12.25 -9.40
CA LEU A 401 17.44 -11.83 -10.79
C LEU A 401 16.57 -12.75 -11.66
N ALA A 402 15.70 -12.17 -12.49
CA ALA A 402 14.91 -12.93 -13.47
C ALA A 402 15.81 -13.55 -14.53
N ARG A 403 16.84 -12.83 -14.98
CA ARG A 403 17.72 -13.26 -16.06
C ARG A 403 19.13 -12.67 -15.93
N VAL A 404 20.13 -13.47 -16.27
CA VAL A 404 21.54 -13.08 -16.33
C VAL A 404 22.13 -13.61 -17.63
N ASP A 405 22.65 -12.74 -18.48
CA ASP A 405 23.39 -13.13 -19.68
C ASP A 405 24.82 -12.57 -19.57
N LEU A 406 25.83 -13.45 -19.62
CA LEU A 406 27.25 -13.10 -19.51
C LEU A 406 28.01 -13.63 -20.74
N GLU A 407 28.72 -12.74 -21.40
CA GLU A 407 29.64 -13.05 -22.51
C GLU A 407 31.02 -12.49 -22.19
N GLY A 408 32.06 -13.30 -22.37
CA GLY A 408 33.42 -12.87 -22.11
C GLY A 408 34.50 -13.90 -22.40
N ARG A 409 35.70 -13.59 -21.92
CA ARG A 409 36.95 -14.32 -22.20
C ARG A 409 37.86 -14.28 -20.98
N LEU A 410 38.47 -15.42 -20.67
CA LEU A 410 39.48 -15.59 -19.64
C LEU A 410 40.80 -15.97 -20.32
N GLU A 411 41.82 -15.11 -20.21
CA GLU A 411 43.16 -15.34 -20.75
C GLU A 411 44.18 -15.36 -19.59
N GLY A 412 44.60 -16.55 -19.17
CA GLY A 412 45.41 -16.69 -17.96
C GLY A 412 44.62 -16.28 -16.73
N SER A 413 45.04 -15.21 -16.04
CA SER A 413 44.32 -14.60 -14.91
C SER A 413 43.43 -13.42 -15.30
N LEU A 414 43.52 -12.93 -16.54
CA LEU A 414 42.75 -11.78 -17.01
C LEU A 414 41.36 -12.21 -17.48
N LEU A 415 40.33 -11.85 -16.72
CA LEU A 415 38.92 -11.99 -17.07
C LEU A 415 38.45 -10.71 -17.76
N THR A 416 38.04 -10.79 -19.02
CA THR A 416 37.37 -9.72 -19.75
C THR A 416 35.91 -10.08 -19.97
N LEU A 417 34.99 -9.25 -19.49
CA LEU A 417 33.56 -9.35 -19.74
C LEU A 417 33.19 -8.41 -20.90
N ASP A 418 32.80 -9.00 -22.03
CA ASP A 418 32.37 -8.26 -23.21
C ASP A 418 30.97 -7.67 -22.99
N THR A 419 30.06 -8.45 -22.38
CA THR A 419 28.73 -7.98 -21.97
C THR A 419 28.24 -8.82 -20.79
N ALA A 420 27.73 -8.16 -19.76
CA ALA A 420 27.07 -8.79 -18.63
C ALA A 420 25.74 -8.07 -18.37
N ALA A 421 24.64 -8.63 -18.84
CA ALA A 421 23.30 -8.08 -18.70
C ALA A 421 22.56 -8.78 -17.55
N LEU A 422 22.17 -8.00 -16.54
CA LEU A 422 21.48 -8.46 -15.34
C LEU A 422 20.07 -7.86 -15.30
N GLN A 423 19.05 -8.70 -15.22
CA GLN A 423 17.66 -8.30 -15.13
C GLN A 423 17.08 -8.71 -13.76
N PRO A 424 16.63 -7.75 -12.91
CA PRO A 424 15.98 -8.04 -11.62
C PRO A 424 14.70 -8.86 -11.76
N ALA A 425 14.23 -9.49 -10.66
CA ALA A 425 13.04 -10.36 -10.67
C ALA A 425 11.67 -9.65 -10.65
N SER A 426 11.61 -8.32 -10.81
CA SER A 426 10.35 -7.55 -10.75
C SER A 426 9.54 -7.58 -12.06
N ALA A 427 8.24 -7.30 -11.98
CA ALA A 427 7.29 -7.45 -13.10
C ALA A 427 7.60 -6.59 -14.34
N ASP A 428 8.30 -5.47 -14.17
CA ASP A 428 8.76 -4.56 -15.25
C ASP A 428 10.28 -4.32 -15.14
N ALA A 429 11.06 -5.38 -14.95
CA ALA A 429 12.47 -5.30 -14.60
C ALA A 429 13.35 -4.56 -15.62
N GLY A 430 14.10 -3.58 -15.11
CA GLY A 430 15.15 -2.87 -15.82
C GLY A 430 16.37 -3.74 -16.15
N VAL A 431 17.33 -3.21 -16.90
CA VAL A 431 18.56 -3.93 -17.27
C VAL A 431 19.78 -3.19 -16.71
N VAL A 432 20.68 -3.94 -16.07
CA VAL A 432 22.02 -3.47 -15.71
C VAL A 432 23.02 -4.15 -16.63
N GLU A 433 23.72 -3.36 -17.44
CA GLU A 433 24.77 -3.83 -18.34
C GLU A 433 26.14 -3.51 -17.74
N LEU A 434 27.02 -4.51 -17.68
CA LEU A 434 28.40 -4.43 -17.21
C LEU A 434 29.36 -4.85 -18.32
N SER A 435 30.49 -4.16 -18.46
CA SER A 435 31.56 -4.52 -19.42
C SER A 435 32.91 -4.05 -18.90
N GLY A 436 33.97 -4.82 -19.10
CA GLY A 436 35.29 -4.45 -18.58
C GLY A 436 36.21 -5.64 -18.36
N GLN A 437 37.22 -5.46 -17.52
CA GLN A 437 38.23 -6.47 -17.27
C GLN A 437 38.69 -6.47 -15.81
N THR A 438 39.16 -7.63 -15.35
CA THR A 438 39.74 -7.80 -14.02
C THR A 438 40.83 -8.88 -14.07
N ASP A 439 41.92 -8.67 -13.35
CA ASP A 439 42.95 -9.70 -13.17
C ASP A 439 42.71 -10.44 -11.86
N LEU A 440 42.26 -11.69 -11.97
CA LEU A 440 41.88 -12.55 -10.85
C LEU A 440 43.02 -12.86 -9.90
N SER A 441 44.28 -12.65 -10.31
CA SER A 441 45.45 -12.84 -9.42
C SER A 441 45.74 -11.63 -8.54
N THR A 442 45.31 -10.44 -8.98
CA THR A 442 45.52 -9.18 -8.26
C THR A 442 44.23 -8.59 -7.69
N GLU A 443 43.08 -9.18 -8.02
CA GLU A 443 41.73 -8.77 -7.58
C GLU A 443 41.39 -7.31 -7.91
N VAL A 444 42.03 -6.75 -8.95
CA VAL A 444 41.78 -5.38 -9.42
C VAL A 444 40.62 -5.36 -10.41
N LEU A 445 39.59 -4.59 -10.08
CA LEU A 445 38.40 -4.30 -10.87
C LEU A 445 38.62 -3.12 -11.82
N ASP A 446 38.15 -3.24 -13.06
CA ASP A 446 38.00 -2.14 -14.03
C ASP A 446 36.79 -2.41 -14.93
N PHE A 447 35.60 -2.04 -14.45
CA PHE A 447 34.32 -2.24 -15.13
C PHE A 447 33.61 -0.93 -15.41
N LYS A 448 32.90 -0.89 -16.54
CA LYS A 448 31.90 0.13 -16.88
C LYS A 448 30.52 -0.47 -16.68
N TYR A 449 29.62 0.28 -16.07
CA TYR A 449 28.22 -0.11 -15.95
C TYR A 449 27.28 0.92 -16.60
N LYS A 450 26.15 0.42 -17.10
CA LYS A 450 24.97 1.20 -17.45
C LYS A 450 23.78 0.58 -16.77
N LEU A 451 22.93 1.39 -16.19
CA LEU A 451 21.71 0.93 -15.51
C LEU A 451 20.50 1.66 -16.09
N ALA A 452 19.41 0.93 -16.30
CA ALA A 452 18.11 1.46 -16.66
C ALA A 452 17.05 0.70 -15.86
N LEU A 453 16.71 1.21 -14.66
CA LEU A 453 15.80 0.57 -13.71
C LEU A 453 14.40 1.17 -13.79
N ALA A 454 13.38 0.35 -13.98
CA ALA A 454 12.00 0.81 -14.07
C ALA A 454 11.46 1.34 -12.71
N PRO A 455 10.54 2.33 -12.73
CA PRO A 455 10.05 2.97 -11.51
C PRO A 455 9.39 2.01 -10.53
N ASP A 456 8.59 1.05 -11.01
CA ASP A 456 7.80 0.15 -10.15
C ASP A 456 8.66 -0.73 -9.24
N SER A 457 9.86 -1.09 -9.71
CA SER A 457 10.83 -1.89 -8.95
C SER A 457 11.45 -1.07 -7.81
N LEU A 458 11.69 0.22 -8.05
CA LEU A 458 12.29 1.14 -7.09
C LEU A 458 11.25 1.67 -6.10
N ASN A 459 10.02 1.91 -6.55
CA ASN A 459 8.92 2.41 -5.71
C ASN A 459 8.59 1.45 -4.57
N ALA A 460 8.70 0.13 -4.78
CA ALA A 460 8.57 -0.87 -3.72
C ALA A 460 9.60 -0.71 -2.59
N MET A 461 10.77 -0.13 -2.87
CA MET A 461 11.82 0.16 -1.88
C MET A 461 11.73 1.57 -1.28
N LEU A 462 10.97 2.47 -1.91
CA LEU A 462 10.98 3.91 -1.62
C LEU A 462 9.67 4.43 -0.99
N GLU A 463 8.69 3.58 -0.67
CA GLU A 463 7.41 4.03 -0.10
C GLU A 463 7.62 4.91 1.16
N PRO A 464 6.99 6.11 1.21
CA PRO A 464 5.87 6.59 0.38
C PRO A 464 6.27 7.43 -0.85
N LEU A 465 7.56 7.51 -1.21
CA LEU A 465 8.04 8.24 -2.38
C LEU A 465 7.78 7.46 -3.69
N VAL A 466 7.26 8.14 -4.71
CA VAL A 466 6.98 7.56 -6.02
C VAL A 466 7.82 8.22 -7.11
N LEU A 467 8.61 7.42 -7.82
CA LEU A 467 9.35 7.79 -9.03
C LEU A 467 8.42 7.77 -10.23
N SER A 468 8.45 8.83 -11.04
CA SER A 468 7.62 8.96 -12.25
C SER A 468 8.31 8.48 -13.54
N GLY A 469 9.62 8.18 -13.48
CA GLY A 469 10.42 7.74 -14.61
C GLY A 469 11.46 6.69 -14.20
N ALA A 470 12.02 6.01 -15.19
CA ALA A 470 13.09 5.04 -14.97
C ALA A 470 14.36 5.74 -14.47
N LEU A 471 15.09 5.09 -13.55
CA LEU A 471 16.40 5.52 -13.13
C LEU A 471 17.42 5.05 -14.18
N ASN A 472 17.97 6.00 -14.93
CA ASN A 472 19.06 5.74 -15.86
C ASN A 472 20.36 6.28 -15.29
N GLY A 473 21.46 5.58 -15.50
CA GLY A 473 22.77 6.02 -15.04
C GLY A 473 23.90 5.24 -15.68
N GLN A 474 25.10 5.78 -15.57
CA GLN A 474 26.33 5.13 -16.06
C GLN A 474 27.50 5.46 -15.14
N GLY A 475 28.50 4.59 -15.15
CA GLY A 475 29.73 4.85 -14.41
C GLY A 475 30.75 3.73 -14.52
N VAL A 476 31.70 3.76 -13.60
CA VAL A 476 32.83 2.84 -13.51
C VAL A 476 32.96 2.24 -12.11
N ILE A 477 33.46 1.02 -12.05
CA ILE A 477 33.84 0.29 -10.85
C ILE A 477 35.32 -0.01 -10.98
N VAL A 478 36.13 0.58 -10.12
CA VAL A 478 37.59 0.46 -10.14
C VAL A 478 38.15 0.17 -8.76
N GLY A 479 39.30 -0.49 -8.69
CA GLY A 479 40.01 -0.72 -7.42
C GLY A 479 39.98 -2.19 -6.97
N ASP A 480 40.11 -2.41 -5.68
CA ASP A 480 40.20 -3.75 -5.08
C ASP A 480 38.79 -4.35 -4.90
N TRP A 481 38.66 -5.67 -5.05
CA TRP A 481 37.40 -6.39 -4.84
C TRP A 481 36.78 -6.14 -3.45
N ASP A 482 37.60 -6.06 -2.40
CA ASP A 482 37.13 -5.82 -1.03
C ASP A 482 36.75 -4.35 -0.77
N ARG A 483 37.33 -3.43 -1.55
CA ARG A 483 37.13 -1.98 -1.42
C ARG A 483 36.96 -1.32 -2.79
N PRO A 484 35.86 -1.64 -3.50
CA PRO A 484 35.65 -1.06 -4.82
C PRO A 484 35.35 0.42 -4.69
N ARG A 485 35.86 1.19 -5.65
CA ARG A 485 35.50 2.59 -5.87
C ARG A 485 34.55 2.63 -7.05
N LEU A 486 33.30 2.97 -6.76
CA LEU A 486 32.27 3.23 -7.75
C LEU A 486 32.26 4.73 -8.05
N GLU A 487 32.23 5.12 -9.32
CA GLU A 487 32.11 6.51 -9.73
C GLU A 487 31.10 6.60 -10.87
N GLY A 488 30.12 7.48 -10.78
CA GLY A 488 29.12 7.62 -11.83
C GLY A 488 28.11 8.73 -11.60
N ASP A 489 27.14 8.78 -12.50
CA ASP A 489 26.08 9.78 -12.53
C ASP A 489 24.71 9.14 -12.79
N PHE A 490 23.66 9.78 -12.29
CA PHE A 490 22.27 9.45 -12.59
C PHE A 490 21.64 10.57 -13.42
N ASP A 491 20.90 10.17 -14.46
CA ASP A 491 20.07 11.06 -15.24
C ASP A 491 19.01 11.76 -14.36
N SER A 492 18.52 12.91 -14.84
CA SER A 492 17.48 13.66 -14.14
C SER A 492 16.21 12.82 -13.99
N LEU A 493 15.83 12.52 -12.75
CA LEU A 493 14.63 11.78 -12.39
C LEU A 493 13.62 12.70 -11.70
N THR A 494 12.32 12.44 -11.85
CA THR A 494 11.28 13.24 -11.20
C THR A 494 10.58 12.45 -10.09
N LEU A 495 10.69 12.95 -8.87
CA LEU A 495 10.05 12.44 -7.65
C LEU A 495 8.65 13.04 -7.47
N GLN A 496 7.70 12.20 -7.09
CA GLN A 496 6.33 12.58 -6.73
C GLN A 496 6.02 12.11 -5.31
N TYR A 497 5.44 13.00 -4.50
CA TYR A 497 5.00 12.73 -3.14
C TYR A 497 3.71 13.51 -2.85
N PRO A 498 2.77 12.98 -2.05
CA PRO A 498 1.55 13.71 -1.71
C PRO A 498 1.86 15.10 -1.14
N ASN A 499 1.20 16.12 -1.68
CA ASN A 499 1.38 17.54 -1.32
C ASN A 499 2.70 18.20 -1.75
N LEU A 500 3.60 17.52 -2.48
CA LEU A 500 4.78 18.15 -3.08
C LEU A 500 4.60 18.36 -4.59
N LYS A 501 5.19 19.43 -5.14
CA LYS A 501 5.34 19.61 -6.60
C LYS A 501 6.35 18.58 -7.12
N PRO A 502 6.31 18.20 -8.42
CA PRO A 502 7.28 17.27 -8.98
C PRO A 502 8.72 17.80 -8.80
N ILE A 503 9.58 17.03 -8.12
CA ILE A 503 10.96 17.41 -7.83
C ILE A 503 11.89 16.66 -8.77
N THR A 504 12.63 17.38 -9.60
CA THR A 504 13.65 16.79 -10.47
C THR A 504 14.98 16.69 -9.73
N VAL A 505 15.54 15.49 -9.62
CA VAL A 505 16.81 15.22 -8.93
C VAL A 505 17.82 14.66 -9.92
N SER A 506 19.06 15.11 -9.83
CA SER A 506 20.23 14.53 -10.52
C SER A 506 21.38 14.46 -9.53
N ALA A 507 22.20 13.42 -9.57
CA ALA A 507 23.32 13.28 -8.66
C ALA A 507 24.51 12.60 -9.31
N ASN A 508 25.71 13.08 -8.96
CA ASN A 508 26.96 12.38 -9.19
C ASN A 508 27.39 11.74 -7.89
N TYR A 509 27.97 10.55 -7.96
CA TYR A 509 28.40 9.82 -6.78
C TYR A 509 29.76 9.19 -6.97
N GLN A 510 30.47 9.08 -5.86
CA GLN A 510 31.73 8.39 -5.76
C GLN A 510 31.76 7.60 -4.45
N SER A 511 32.16 6.34 -4.47
CA SER A 511 32.35 5.54 -3.26
C SER A 511 33.83 5.32 -2.94
N GLU A 512 34.14 5.09 -1.67
CA GLU A 512 35.42 4.58 -1.19
C GLU A 512 35.14 3.31 -0.39
N GLY A 513 35.11 2.16 -1.09
CA GLY A 513 34.52 0.93 -0.58
C GLY A 513 32.99 0.99 -0.51
N TRP A 514 32.37 0.01 0.16
CA TRP A 514 30.91 -0.09 0.29
C TRP A 514 30.31 0.84 1.35
N GLN A 515 31.13 1.31 2.30
CA GLN A 515 30.66 2.01 3.49
C GLN A 515 30.71 3.54 3.36
N GLN A 516 31.54 4.08 2.47
CA GLN A 516 31.71 5.53 2.33
C GLN A 516 31.28 6.00 0.95
N TRP A 517 30.34 6.94 0.90
CA TRP A 517 29.80 7.51 -0.35
C TRP A 517 29.86 9.02 -0.29
N SER A 518 30.41 9.64 -1.34
CA SER A 518 30.35 11.06 -1.63
C SER A 518 29.30 11.27 -2.71
N VAL A 519 28.32 12.12 -2.47
CA VAL A 519 27.21 12.39 -3.39
C VAL A 519 27.06 13.88 -3.59
N ASP A 520 27.21 14.33 -4.83
CA ASP A 520 26.90 15.70 -5.26
C ASP A 520 25.53 15.68 -5.95
N ALA A 521 24.51 16.13 -5.25
CA ALA A 521 23.12 16.10 -5.71
C ALA A 521 22.59 17.51 -6.02
N SER A 522 21.74 17.60 -7.03
CA SER A 522 20.94 18.79 -7.35
C SER A 522 19.47 18.39 -7.43
N ALA A 523 18.63 19.10 -6.68
CA ALA A 523 17.19 18.97 -6.72
C ALA A 523 16.57 20.29 -7.21
N ALA A 524 15.59 20.23 -8.11
CA ALA A 524 14.92 21.40 -8.65
C ALA A 524 13.39 21.20 -8.70
N ALA A 525 12.65 22.20 -8.25
CA ALA A 525 11.19 22.24 -8.31
C ALA A 525 10.72 23.69 -8.43
N GLY A 526 9.75 23.97 -9.29
CA GLY A 526 9.14 25.31 -9.41
C GLY A 526 10.11 26.46 -9.73
N GLY A 527 11.28 26.17 -10.31
CA GLY A 527 12.35 27.15 -10.57
C GLY A 527 13.36 27.34 -9.42
N ALA A 528 13.06 26.86 -8.21
CA ALA A 528 14.03 26.79 -7.11
C ALA A 528 14.95 25.58 -7.27
N ARG A 529 16.17 25.68 -6.72
CA ARG A 529 17.18 24.61 -6.77
C ARG A 529 17.93 24.47 -5.45
N ILE A 530 18.07 23.25 -4.97
CA ILE A 530 18.93 22.86 -3.85
C ILE A 530 20.11 22.07 -4.40
N GLU A 531 21.32 22.51 -4.14
CA GLU A 531 22.57 21.82 -4.47
C GLU A 531 23.22 21.37 -3.16
N ALA A 532 23.56 20.08 -3.05
CA ALA A 532 24.07 19.47 -1.83
C ALA A 532 25.27 18.57 -2.13
N SER A 533 26.32 18.66 -1.31
CA SER A 533 27.47 17.75 -1.33
C SER A 533 27.51 16.99 0.00
N LEU A 534 27.30 15.68 -0.06
CA LEU A 534 27.09 14.81 1.09
C LEU A 534 28.20 13.76 1.14
N LEU A 535 28.74 13.50 2.33
CA LEU A 535 29.62 12.37 2.61
C LEU A 535 28.94 11.46 3.64
N THR A 536 28.54 10.26 3.22
CA THR A 536 27.92 9.28 4.11
C THR A 536 28.91 8.18 4.47
N ARG A 537 28.98 7.81 5.76
CA ARG A 537 29.72 6.67 6.27
C ARG A 537 28.77 5.74 7.03
N ALA A 538 28.62 4.52 6.53
CA ALA A 538 27.86 3.47 7.19
C ALA A 538 28.76 2.68 8.16
N GLU A 539 28.36 2.62 9.43
CA GLU A 539 28.94 1.76 10.46
C GLU A 539 27.94 0.64 10.82
N GLN A 540 28.29 -0.26 11.75
CA GLN A 540 27.50 -1.48 12.03
C GLN A 540 26.03 -1.22 12.42
N ASP A 541 25.72 -0.14 13.12
CA ASP A 541 24.37 0.17 13.63
C ASP A 541 23.91 1.62 13.36
N ARG A 542 24.78 2.43 12.75
CA ARG A 542 24.56 3.87 12.50
C ARG A 542 25.08 4.30 11.13
N VAL A 543 24.37 5.24 10.51
CA VAL A 543 24.82 5.97 9.32
C VAL A 543 25.15 7.39 9.75
N LEU A 544 26.38 7.81 9.49
CA LEU A 544 26.83 9.19 9.68
C LEU A 544 26.83 9.89 8.32
N LEU A 545 26.16 11.03 8.22
CA LEU A 545 26.06 11.84 7.02
C LEU A 545 26.60 13.23 7.32
N GLU A 546 27.68 13.60 6.64
CA GLU A 546 28.27 14.92 6.70
C GLU A 546 27.86 15.71 5.46
N LEU A 547 27.09 16.77 5.67
CA LEU A 547 26.69 17.69 4.63
C LEU A 547 27.75 18.79 4.53
N SER A 548 28.64 18.70 3.55
CA SER A 548 29.78 19.63 3.39
C SER A 548 29.42 20.93 2.68
N ARG A 549 28.39 20.88 1.81
CA ARG A 549 27.83 22.02 1.10
C ARG A 549 26.34 21.85 0.98
N LEU A 550 25.59 22.91 1.24
CA LEU A 550 24.19 23.04 0.85
C LEU A 550 23.98 24.45 0.32
N ARG A 551 23.36 24.58 -0.85
CA ARG A 551 23.01 25.85 -1.46
C ARG A 551 21.56 25.80 -1.92
N TRP A 552 20.71 26.59 -1.29
CA TRP A 552 19.30 26.70 -1.62
C TRP A 552 19.02 28.02 -2.33
N SER A 553 18.92 27.92 -3.64
CA SER A 553 18.62 29.03 -4.55
C SER A 553 17.13 29.08 -4.92
N ASP A 554 16.63 30.29 -5.07
CA ASP A 554 15.24 30.61 -5.43
C ASP A 554 15.26 31.72 -6.49
N PRO A 555 14.34 31.75 -7.47
CA PRO A 555 14.35 32.74 -8.54
C PRO A 555 14.17 34.19 -8.06
N VAL A 556 13.46 34.39 -6.95
CA VAL A 556 13.05 35.71 -6.45
C VAL A 556 13.77 36.06 -5.13
N ARG A 557 14.26 35.05 -4.39
CA ARG A 557 14.77 35.23 -3.02
C ARG A 557 16.28 35.02 -2.90
N PRO A 558 16.93 35.61 -1.88
CA PRO A 558 18.37 35.41 -1.63
C PRO A 558 18.73 33.93 -1.50
N THR A 559 19.92 33.56 -1.94
CA THR A 559 20.39 32.17 -1.78
C THR A 559 20.78 31.93 -0.31
N LEU A 560 20.40 30.78 0.23
CA LEU A 560 20.85 30.29 1.53
C LEU A 560 21.98 29.29 1.33
N GLU A 561 23.06 29.42 2.09
CA GLU A 561 24.24 28.59 2.00
C GLU A 561 24.65 28.05 3.37
N LEU A 562 25.13 26.82 3.38
CA LEU A 562 25.72 26.17 4.54
C LEU A 562 27.17 26.66 4.72
N PRO A 563 27.49 27.44 5.77
CA PRO A 563 28.81 28.05 5.93
C PRO A 563 29.87 27.08 6.46
N ALA A 564 29.45 26.03 7.17
CA ALA A 564 30.30 24.98 7.75
C ALA A 564 29.61 23.63 7.63
N PRO A 565 30.36 22.51 7.52
CA PRO A 565 29.75 21.19 7.40
C PRO A 565 28.81 20.85 8.56
N ALA A 566 27.64 20.30 8.25
CA ALA A 566 26.67 19.84 9.25
C ALA A 566 26.69 18.31 9.36
N GLN A 567 26.58 17.78 10.57
CA GLN A 567 26.60 16.33 10.82
C GLN A 567 25.22 15.81 11.20
N PHE A 568 24.84 14.74 10.54
CA PHE A 568 23.60 14.00 10.74
C PHE A 568 23.99 12.56 11.13
N SER A 569 23.37 11.99 12.15
CA SER A 569 23.51 10.57 12.43
C SER A 569 22.16 9.89 12.58
N TYR A 570 22.05 8.71 11.97
CA TYR A 570 20.84 7.89 12.01
C TYR A 570 21.16 6.48 12.48
N ARG A 571 20.53 6.05 13.57
CA ARG A 571 20.70 4.70 14.14
C ARG A 571 19.63 3.74 13.63
N PHE A 572 19.99 2.85 12.71
CA PHE A 572 19.08 1.86 12.12
C PHE A 572 19.03 0.54 12.92
N GLY A 573 20.06 0.23 13.72
CA GLY A 573 20.10 -0.94 14.61
C GLY A 573 19.60 -0.66 16.04
N GLY A 574 19.24 -1.72 16.78
CA GLY A 574 18.86 -1.66 18.20
C GLY A 574 17.43 -1.17 18.51
N GLU A 575 16.94 -1.47 19.71
CA GLU A 575 15.69 -0.89 20.22
C GLU A 575 15.90 0.61 20.49
N ALA A 576 15.06 1.44 19.86
CA ALA A 576 14.94 2.85 20.17
C ALA A 576 13.71 3.03 21.04
N GLU A 577 13.83 3.82 22.11
CA GLU A 577 12.71 4.12 22.99
C GLU A 577 11.59 4.84 22.21
N PHE A 578 11.95 5.69 21.24
CA PHE A 578 11.05 6.40 20.33
C PHE A 578 11.69 6.58 18.93
N PRO A 579 10.93 6.73 17.83
CA PRO A 579 11.48 6.92 16.48
C PRO A 579 12.45 8.10 16.36
N GLU A 580 12.14 9.23 16.99
CA GLU A 580 12.93 10.46 16.95
C GLU A 580 14.30 10.35 17.64
N SER A 581 14.50 9.38 18.55
CA SER A 581 15.81 9.17 19.20
C SER A 581 16.82 8.46 18.31
N ARG A 582 16.39 7.98 17.13
CA ARG A 582 17.29 7.43 16.11
C ARG A 582 18.03 8.52 15.33
N PHE A 583 17.54 9.76 15.37
CA PHE A 583 18.07 10.86 14.56
C PHE A 583 18.77 11.89 15.46
N VAL A 584 19.98 12.28 15.08
CA VAL A 584 20.73 13.38 15.71
C VAL A 584 21.21 14.32 14.62
N LEU A 585 21.03 15.61 14.84
CA LEU A 585 21.43 16.70 13.97
C LEU A 585 22.25 17.71 14.80
N GLU A 586 23.53 17.83 14.49
CA GLU A 586 24.45 18.75 15.18
C GLU A 586 24.78 19.94 14.26
N ASP A 587 24.64 21.16 14.81
CA ASP A 587 25.11 22.41 14.22
C ASP A 587 24.68 22.70 12.77
N PHE A 588 23.41 22.43 12.40
CA PHE A 588 22.90 22.79 11.08
C PHE A 588 22.62 24.28 10.99
N ARG A 589 23.30 24.99 10.08
CA ARG A 589 23.12 26.44 9.88
C ARG A 589 23.05 26.79 8.41
N LEU A 590 22.00 27.48 7.98
CA LEU A 590 21.88 28.05 6.65
C LEU A 590 21.85 29.57 6.75
N LEU A 591 22.81 30.22 6.11
CA LEU A 591 22.96 31.67 6.11
C LEU A 591 22.73 32.23 4.71
N GLY A 592 21.97 33.31 4.63
CA GLY A 592 21.82 34.16 3.44
C GLY A 592 22.35 35.55 3.73
N VAL A 593 22.03 36.51 2.85
CA VAL A 593 22.46 37.92 3.03
C VAL A 593 21.91 38.50 4.33
N ASP A 594 20.61 38.31 4.59
CA ASP A 594 19.92 38.83 5.78
C ASP A 594 19.13 37.74 6.53
N SER A 595 19.19 36.49 6.07
CA SER A 595 18.36 35.38 6.56
C SER A 595 19.20 34.28 7.20
N ALA A 596 18.76 33.71 8.32
CA ALA A 596 19.47 32.62 8.99
C ALA A 596 18.49 31.53 9.44
N ILE A 597 18.88 30.26 9.33
CA ILE A 597 18.18 29.11 9.89
C ILE A 597 19.22 28.29 10.64
N GLU A 598 19.12 28.21 11.96
CA GLU A 598 19.94 27.34 12.80
C GLU A 598 19.06 26.27 13.43
N LEU A 599 19.50 25.02 13.38
CA LEU A 599 18.76 23.87 13.89
C LEU A 599 19.73 22.88 14.53
N ALA A 600 19.44 22.48 15.75
CA ALA A 600 20.10 21.38 16.43
C ALA A 600 19.05 20.46 17.05
N TRP A 601 19.26 19.15 16.93
CA TRP A 601 18.38 18.15 17.51
C TRP A 601 19.20 16.97 18.04
N SER A 602 19.01 16.62 19.31
CA SER A 602 19.40 15.32 19.82
C SER A 602 18.43 14.86 20.90
N SER A 603 18.32 13.55 21.11
CA SER A 603 17.51 13.02 22.22
C SER A 603 18.03 13.46 23.60
N ALA A 604 19.29 13.90 23.69
CA ALA A 604 19.92 14.33 24.94
C ALA A 604 19.78 15.84 25.22
N SER A 605 19.84 16.67 24.16
CA SER A 605 19.81 18.13 24.25
C SER A 605 18.46 18.75 23.90
N GLY A 606 17.56 17.98 23.29
CA GLY A 606 16.29 18.48 22.78
C GLY A 606 16.41 19.17 21.42
N LEU A 607 15.36 19.89 21.02
CA LEU A 607 15.28 20.67 19.79
C LEU A 607 15.63 22.13 20.07
N ASP A 608 16.60 22.68 19.36
CA ASP A 608 16.88 24.12 19.31
C ASP A 608 16.72 24.58 17.86
N LEU A 609 15.80 25.50 17.62
CA LEU A 609 15.48 26.05 16.30
C LEU A 609 15.49 27.57 16.38
N GLN A 610 16.35 28.19 15.58
CA GLN A 610 16.39 29.62 15.38
C GLN A 610 16.19 29.94 13.90
N VAL A 611 15.24 30.82 13.59
CA VAL A 611 14.95 31.27 12.23
C VAL A 611 14.93 32.79 12.24
N GLN A 612 15.58 33.44 11.27
CA GLN A 612 15.62 34.90 11.13
C GLN A 612 15.42 35.31 9.67
N ASN A 613 14.51 36.26 9.44
CA ASN A 613 14.18 36.83 8.13
C ASN A 613 13.95 35.79 7.01
N VAL A 614 13.17 34.75 7.27
CA VAL A 614 12.86 33.69 6.29
C VAL A 614 11.40 33.78 5.83
N SER A 615 11.16 33.84 4.53
CA SER A 615 9.79 33.79 3.98
C SER A 615 9.32 32.35 3.73
N SER A 616 8.09 32.02 4.14
CA SER A 616 7.42 30.74 3.84
C SER A 616 7.28 30.48 2.34
N GLN A 617 7.22 31.54 1.53
CA GLN A 617 7.04 31.41 0.09
C GLN A 617 8.23 30.74 -0.60
N ARG A 618 9.39 30.62 0.06
CA ARG A 618 10.49 29.76 -0.41
C ARG A 618 10.05 28.29 -0.59
N LEU A 619 9.08 27.84 0.21
CA LEU A 619 8.51 26.49 0.14
C LEU A 619 7.47 26.33 -0.98
N GLU A 620 6.90 27.41 -1.50
CA GLU A 620 5.89 27.39 -2.57
C GLU A 620 6.41 26.70 -3.84
N SER A 621 7.72 26.82 -4.11
CA SER A 621 8.37 26.15 -5.24
C SER A 621 8.38 24.62 -5.11
N TRP A 622 8.24 24.09 -3.88
CA TRP A 622 8.39 22.67 -3.53
C TRP A 622 7.08 21.98 -3.16
N VAL A 623 6.11 22.73 -2.64
CA VAL A 623 4.84 22.20 -2.13
C VAL A 623 3.70 22.54 -3.10
N ALA A 624 2.74 21.62 -3.25
CA ALA A 624 1.59 21.81 -4.15
C ALA A 624 0.52 22.75 -3.58
N ALA A 625 0.48 22.91 -2.26
CA ALA A 625 -0.41 23.84 -1.58
C ALA A 625 0.07 25.29 -1.70
N GLU A 626 -0.86 26.21 -1.95
CA GLU A 626 -0.59 27.64 -1.86
C GLU A 626 -0.44 28.04 -0.38
N PHE A 627 0.68 28.66 -0.03
CA PHE A 627 0.92 29.19 1.31
C PHE A 627 0.68 30.70 1.34
N ALA A 628 0.15 31.21 2.45
CA ALA A 628 0.16 32.64 2.72
C ALA A 628 1.61 33.16 2.77
N GLU A 629 1.84 34.41 2.34
CA GLU A 629 3.14 35.04 2.40
C GLU A 629 3.49 35.38 3.85
N LEU A 630 4.09 34.43 4.56
CA LEU A 630 4.55 34.58 5.93
C LEU A 630 6.02 34.97 5.90
N SER A 631 6.34 36.19 6.32
CA SER A 631 7.70 36.60 6.68
C SER A 631 7.96 36.23 8.14
N ILE A 632 8.94 35.37 8.36
CA ILE A 632 9.42 35.01 9.70
C ILE A 632 10.53 35.99 10.03
N ASP A 633 10.26 37.00 10.87
CA ASP A 633 11.27 37.97 11.30
C ASP A 633 12.26 37.31 12.26
N SER A 634 11.74 36.69 13.32
CA SER A 634 12.52 35.81 14.18
C SER A 634 11.68 34.74 14.88
N VAL A 635 12.24 33.53 14.99
CA VAL A 635 11.72 32.44 15.82
C VAL A 635 12.88 31.91 16.63
N ALA A 636 12.70 31.76 17.93
CA ALA A 636 13.59 31.02 18.79
C ALA A 636 12.75 30.00 19.57
N LEU A 637 12.97 28.72 19.27
CA LEU A 637 12.27 27.59 19.89
C LEU A 637 13.31 26.68 20.52
N ALA A 638 13.30 26.57 21.84
CA ALA A 638 14.17 25.68 22.60
C ALA A 638 13.32 24.68 23.38
N LEU A 639 13.29 23.42 22.95
CA LEU A 639 12.56 22.32 23.57
C LEU A 639 13.52 21.27 24.14
N PRO A 640 14.02 21.41 25.38
CA PRO A 640 14.91 20.44 26.01
C PRO A 640 14.29 19.04 26.19
N ALA A 641 12.96 18.92 26.19
CA ALA A 641 12.27 17.64 26.28
C ALA A 641 11.01 17.59 25.40
N LEU A 642 10.89 16.55 24.57
CA LEU A 642 9.72 16.32 23.71
C LEU A 642 8.68 15.36 24.33
N ARG A 643 9.12 14.45 25.21
CA ARG A 643 8.28 13.41 25.80
C ARG A 643 8.36 13.39 27.34
N PRO A 644 7.26 13.04 28.03
CA PRO A 644 5.93 12.69 27.50
C PRO A 644 5.15 13.90 26.95
N HIS A 645 5.60 15.12 27.22
CA HIS A 645 5.01 16.38 26.76
C HIS A 645 6.14 17.32 26.29
N LEU A 646 5.83 18.25 25.40
CA LEU A 646 6.75 19.30 24.96
C LEU A 646 7.01 20.26 26.13
N GLN A 647 8.28 20.47 26.46
CA GLN A 647 8.73 21.43 27.47
C GLN A 647 9.82 22.31 26.89
N GLY A 648 9.79 23.60 27.18
CA GLY A 648 10.75 24.56 26.65
C GLY A 648 10.23 26.00 26.56
N ASP A 649 10.86 26.79 25.70
CA ASP A 649 10.51 28.19 25.48
C ASP A 649 10.32 28.45 23.98
N LEU A 650 9.35 29.30 23.64
CA LEU A 650 9.07 29.80 22.30
C LEU A 650 9.01 31.33 22.34
N GLU A 651 9.88 31.96 21.58
CA GLU A 651 9.82 33.38 21.23
C GLU A 651 9.59 33.49 19.71
N LEU A 652 8.53 34.20 19.34
CA LEU A 652 7.96 34.20 18.00
C LEU A 652 7.68 35.64 17.59
N HIS A 653 8.29 36.08 16.49
CA HIS A 653 8.02 37.33 15.80
C HIS A 653 7.76 37.02 14.33
N LEU A 654 6.48 37.09 13.94
CA LEU A 654 6.02 36.78 12.59
C LEU A 654 5.32 37.98 11.98
N GLU A 655 5.59 38.27 10.73
CA GLU A 655 4.82 39.19 9.91
C GLU A 655 4.21 38.41 8.74
N MET A 656 2.90 38.21 8.78
CA MET A 656 2.15 37.57 7.71
C MET A 656 1.57 38.64 6.80
N ARG A 657 1.96 38.59 5.53
CA ARG A 657 1.32 39.37 4.47
C ARG A 657 0.15 38.57 3.93
N ALA A 658 -1.05 38.97 4.32
CA ALA A 658 -2.27 38.36 3.84
C ALA A 658 -2.67 38.99 2.50
N ALA A 659 -2.99 38.15 1.51
CA ALA A 659 -3.59 38.61 0.27
C ALA A 659 -4.98 39.15 0.57
N ALA A 660 -5.20 40.45 0.33
CA ALA A 660 -6.53 41.04 0.28
C ALA A 660 -6.83 41.48 -1.16
N THR A 661 -8.10 41.62 -1.49
CA THR A 661 -8.61 41.79 -2.85
C THR A 661 -8.06 43.06 -3.55
N ASP A 662 -7.74 44.10 -2.77
CA ASP A 662 -7.30 45.42 -3.27
C ASP A 662 -5.89 45.88 -2.83
N SER A 663 -5.36 45.41 -1.69
CA SER A 663 -4.00 45.72 -1.22
C SER A 663 -3.52 44.71 -0.17
N PRO A 664 -2.26 44.25 -0.21
CA PRO A 664 -1.77 43.27 0.76
C PRO A 664 -1.67 43.90 2.16
N VAL A 665 -2.16 43.20 3.18
CA VAL A 665 -2.18 43.71 4.57
C VAL A 665 -1.25 42.90 5.46
N ASN A 666 -0.63 43.57 6.43
CA ASN A 666 0.36 42.96 7.32
C ASN A 666 -0.27 42.62 8.67
N LEU A 667 -0.34 41.32 8.98
CA LEU A 667 -0.68 40.80 10.29
C LEU A 667 0.61 40.44 11.02
N ARG A 668 0.89 41.10 12.14
CA ARG A 668 2.06 40.82 12.97
C ARG A 668 1.65 40.06 14.22
N VAL A 669 2.38 38.98 14.51
CA VAL A 669 2.20 38.14 15.70
C VAL A 669 3.49 38.17 16.48
N ASP A 670 3.46 38.75 17.68
CA ASP A 670 4.54 38.68 18.65
C ASP A 670 4.06 37.81 19.83
N ALA A 671 4.74 36.69 20.07
CA ALA A 671 4.40 35.78 21.17
C ALA A 671 5.65 35.32 21.91
N LYS A 672 5.58 35.33 23.24
CA LYS A 672 6.59 34.75 24.11
C LYS A 672 5.91 33.80 25.07
N SER A 673 6.30 32.53 25.03
CA SER A 673 5.67 31.49 25.83
C SER A 673 6.68 30.48 26.38
N GLN A 674 6.41 30.03 27.60
CA GLN A 674 7.10 28.94 28.29
C GLN A 674 6.16 27.74 28.39
N TRP A 675 6.66 26.57 28.01
CA TRP A 675 5.94 25.32 27.97
C TRP A 675 6.47 24.44 29.09
N ALA A 676 5.65 24.21 30.12
CA ALA A 676 6.05 23.46 31.29
C ALA A 676 5.11 22.27 31.53
N SER A 677 5.53 21.37 32.42
CA SER A 677 4.68 20.29 32.91
C SER A 677 3.45 20.83 33.68
N GLU A 678 3.45 22.06 34.17
CA GLU A 678 2.29 22.65 34.84
C GLU A 678 1.27 23.31 33.88
N GLY A 679 1.63 23.47 32.61
CA GLY A 679 0.83 24.15 31.60
C GLY A 679 1.65 25.14 30.76
N LEU A 680 0.97 25.83 29.85
CA LEU A 680 1.52 26.84 28.96
C LEU A 680 1.41 28.22 29.62
N VAL A 681 2.53 28.93 29.70
CA VAL A 681 2.59 30.32 30.18
C VAL A 681 3.00 31.20 29.01
N ALA A 682 2.10 32.03 28.50
CA ALA A 682 2.40 33.06 27.52
C ALA A 682 2.57 34.40 28.23
N ASP A 683 3.82 34.85 28.35
CA ASP A 683 4.21 36.12 28.97
C ASP A 683 3.85 37.33 28.11
N LEU A 684 3.75 37.11 26.80
CA LEU A 684 3.29 38.10 25.84
C LEU A 684 2.56 37.39 24.72
N VAL A 685 1.33 37.83 24.43
CA VAL A 685 0.63 37.54 23.19
C VAL A 685 0.18 38.86 22.63
N GLN A 686 0.71 39.26 21.48
CA GLN A 686 0.34 40.48 20.79
C GLN A 686 0.04 40.18 19.32
N LEU A 687 -1.15 40.54 18.90
CA LEU A 687 -1.61 40.49 17.52
C LEU A 687 -1.80 41.92 17.03
N GLN A 688 -1.16 42.29 15.95
CA GLN A 688 -1.31 43.59 15.30
C GLN A 688 -1.73 43.40 13.85
N PHE A 689 -2.51 44.33 13.33
CA PHE A 689 -2.92 44.36 11.94
C PHE A 689 -2.71 45.78 11.40
N ASP A 690 -1.89 45.90 10.37
CA ASP A 690 -1.43 47.18 9.82
C ASP A 690 -0.88 48.13 10.89
N ASN A 691 -0.03 47.60 11.77
CA ASN A 691 0.56 48.28 12.94
C ASN A 691 -0.42 48.72 14.04
N ALA A 692 -1.71 48.40 13.94
CA ALA A 692 -2.68 48.64 15.00
C ALA A 692 -2.85 47.38 15.87
N PRO A 693 -2.82 47.49 17.22
CA PRO A 693 -3.00 46.34 18.09
C PRO A 693 -4.44 45.81 18.04
N LEU A 694 -4.62 44.54 17.68
CA LEU A 694 -5.89 43.83 17.69
C LEU A 694 -6.15 43.11 18.99
N LEU A 695 -5.12 42.44 19.53
CA LEU A 695 -5.20 41.67 20.77
C LEU A 695 -3.86 41.79 21.49
N GLN A 696 -3.89 42.04 22.78
CA GLN A 696 -2.68 42.04 23.61
C GLN A 696 -2.97 41.53 25.01
N GLY A 697 -2.02 40.80 25.59
CA GLY A 697 -2.10 40.39 26.98
C GLY A 697 -1.19 39.23 27.35
N THR A 698 -1.55 38.57 28.45
CA THR A 698 -0.81 37.44 29.03
C THR A 698 -1.77 36.29 29.33
N ALA A 699 -1.28 35.06 29.24
CA ALA A 699 -2.11 33.88 29.44
C ALA A 699 -1.31 32.72 30.05
N ARG A 700 -1.64 32.31 31.27
CA ARG A 700 -1.27 31.03 31.86
C ARG A 700 -2.45 30.10 31.70
N ALA A 701 -2.31 29.11 30.83
CA ALA A 701 -3.32 28.11 30.56
C ALA A 701 -2.84 26.73 31.04
N PRO A 702 -3.70 25.93 31.69
CA PRO A 702 -3.35 24.57 32.10
C PRO A 702 -3.41 23.60 30.91
N LEU A 703 -2.69 23.93 29.84
CA LEU A 703 -2.61 23.18 28.59
C LEU A 703 -1.18 22.64 28.42
N ARG A 704 -1.05 21.33 28.21
CA ARG A 704 0.22 20.69 27.82
C ARG A 704 0.19 20.40 26.33
N LEU A 705 1.32 20.62 25.66
CA LEU A 705 1.50 20.22 24.27
C LEU A 705 2.23 18.86 24.24
N ARG A 706 1.91 18.02 23.27
CA ARG A 706 2.57 16.71 23.07
C ARG A 706 2.66 16.36 21.58
N ILE A 707 3.58 15.48 21.25
CA ILE A 707 3.64 14.89 19.91
C ILE A 707 2.43 13.96 19.73
N PRO A 708 1.58 14.15 18.71
CA PRO A 708 0.40 13.32 18.50
C PRO A 708 0.81 11.89 18.10
N GLU A 709 0.36 10.90 18.87
CA GLU A 709 0.36 9.50 18.47
C GLU A 709 -0.87 9.23 17.59
N ALA A 710 -0.89 8.16 16.79
CA ALA A 710 -1.94 7.91 15.80
C ALA A 710 -3.36 8.09 16.39
N GLY A 711 -4.06 9.16 15.98
CA GLY A 711 -5.42 9.51 16.44
C GLY A 711 -5.52 10.38 17.71
N GLY A 712 -4.41 10.82 18.30
CA GLY A 712 -4.37 11.63 19.52
C GLY A 712 -4.33 13.14 19.28
N ALA A 713 -4.88 13.93 20.21
CA ALA A 713 -4.78 15.40 20.18
C ALA A 713 -3.36 15.90 20.49
N PHE A 714 -2.94 17.00 19.83
CA PHE A 714 -1.65 17.67 20.05
C PHE A 714 -1.53 18.38 21.41
N TRP A 715 -2.67 18.56 22.10
CA TRP A 715 -2.75 19.20 23.41
C TRP A 715 -3.54 18.34 24.39
N GLU A 716 -3.27 18.57 25.68
CA GLU A 716 -3.97 17.97 26.80
C GLU A 716 -4.31 19.06 27.83
N LEU A 717 -5.56 19.10 28.27
CA LEU A 717 -6.01 19.98 29.35
C LEU A 717 -5.66 19.37 30.72
N LEU A 718 -5.15 20.14 31.67
CA LEU A 718 -4.90 19.69 33.04
C LEU A 718 -6.06 20.09 33.94
N ALA A 719 -6.63 19.13 34.67
CA ALA A 719 -7.82 19.40 35.49
C ALA A 719 -7.54 20.35 36.66
N ALA A 720 -6.40 20.17 37.33
CA ALA A 720 -6.00 20.97 38.50
C ALA A 720 -4.94 22.05 38.19
N GLY A 721 -4.77 22.43 36.92
CA GLY A 721 -3.73 23.40 36.55
C GLY A 721 -4.17 24.86 36.75
N PRO A 722 -3.22 25.79 36.97
CA PRO A 722 -3.51 27.21 37.13
C PRO A 722 -3.96 27.83 35.81
N LEU A 723 -5.05 28.60 35.87
CA LEU A 723 -5.59 29.44 34.81
C LEU A 723 -5.40 30.90 35.23
N ALA A 724 -4.71 31.71 34.44
CA ALA A 724 -4.62 33.15 34.63
C ALA A 724 -4.51 33.84 33.26
N VAL A 725 -5.58 34.47 32.79
CA VAL A 725 -5.66 35.06 31.45
C VAL A 725 -6.09 36.51 31.59
N HIS A 726 -5.27 37.42 31.07
CA HIS A 726 -5.56 38.84 30.94
C HIS A 726 -5.40 39.22 29.47
N LEU A 727 -6.51 39.34 28.74
CA LEU A 727 -6.53 39.67 27.31
C LEU A 727 -7.43 40.86 27.06
N ASN A 728 -6.90 41.85 26.34
CA ASN A 728 -7.67 42.99 25.83
C ASN A 728 -7.52 43.04 24.31
N GLY A 729 -8.62 43.16 23.60
CA GLY A 729 -8.63 43.26 22.15
C GLY A 729 -9.68 44.21 21.62
N THR A 730 -9.38 44.84 20.51
CA THR A 730 -10.27 45.73 19.76
C THR A 730 -10.07 45.47 18.28
N VAL A 731 -11.15 45.18 17.57
CA VAL A 731 -11.12 45.02 16.12
C VAL A 731 -11.04 46.39 15.46
N THR A 732 -10.09 46.55 14.54
CA THR A 732 -9.98 47.74 13.69
C THR A 732 -10.85 47.58 12.45
N PRO A 733 -11.34 48.70 11.84
CA PRO A 733 -12.07 48.65 10.58
C PRO A 733 -11.29 47.94 9.47
N SER A 734 -9.98 48.18 9.40
CA SER A 734 -9.10 47.52 8.42
C SER A 734 -9.06 46.00 8.58
N PHE A 735 -9.05 45.49 9.82
CA PHE A 735 -9.10 44.06 10.09
C PHE A 735 -10.48 43.46 9.78
N ALA A 736 -11.55 44.19 10.09
CA ALA A 736 -12.91 43.78 9.76
C ALA A 736 -13.12 43.61 8.25
N ASP A 737 -12.68 44.58 7.46
CA ASP A 737 -12.74 44.54 5.99
C ASP A 737 -11.95 43.33 5.46
N TRP A 738 -10.74 43.11 5.98
CA TRP A 738 -9.93 41.95 5.59
C TRP A 738 -10.55 40.61 5.99
N LEU A 739 -11.10 40.50 7.20
CA LEU A 739 -11.75 39.27 7.68
C LEU A 739 -12.96 38.91 6.80
N SER A 740 -13.73 39.93 6.39
CA SER A 740 -14.84 39.81 5.44
C SER A 740 -14.36 39.25 4.10
N ASP A 741 -13.32 39.85 3.51
CA ASP A 741 -12.77 39.41 2.22
C ASP A 741 -12.17 38.01 2.27
N ALA A 742 -11.45 37.67 3.34
CA ALA A 742 -10.70 36.42 3.44
C ALA A 742 -11.56 35.22 3.85
N THR A 743 -12.57 35.42 4.71
CA THR A 743 -13.35 34.32 5.31
C THR A 743 -14.85 34.39 5.04
N GLY A 744 -15.33 35.50 4.46
CA GLY A 744 -16.76 35.79 4.34
C GLY A 744 -17.42 36.13 5.68
N VAL A 745 -16.65 36.31 6.76
CA VAL A 745 -17.14 36.72 8.08
C VAL A 745 -17.00 38.22 8.21
N GLN A 746 -18.13 38.94 8.23
CA GLN A 746 -18.16 40.38 8.44
C GLN A 746 -18.31 40.66 9.93
N LEU A 747 -17.40 41.45 10.50
CA LEU A 747 -17.36 41.73 11.93
C LEU A 747 -17.18 43.23 12.16
N ALA A 748 -18.22 43.94 12.60
CA ALA A 748 -18.12 45.37 12.91
C ALA A 748 -17.94 45.62 14.41
N GLU A 749 -17.04 46.55 14.76
CA GLU A 749 -16.86 47.10 16.12
C GLU A 749 -16.85 46.03 17.23
N ALA A 750 -15.83 45.17 17.26
CA ALA A 750 -15.67 44.17 18.31
C ALA A 750 -14.65 44.61 19.37
N SER A 751 -14.99 44.44 20.64
CA SER A 751 -14.08 44.61 21.77
C SER A 751 -14.18 43.43 22.74
N LEU A 752 -13.04 43.04 23.27
CA LEU A 752 -12.88 41.94 24.22
C LEU A 752 -12.05 42.43 25.40
N ALA A 753 -12.58 42.29 26.61
CA ALA A 753 -11.83 42.45 27.84
C ALA A 753 -12.05 41.21 28.71
N MET A 754 -11.01 40.42 28.91
CA MET A 754 -11.07 39.18 29.68
C MET A 754 -10.00 39.19 30.78
N SER A 755 -10.43 38.94 32.02
CA SER A 755 -9.56 38.81 33.17
C SER A 755 -10.04 37.65 34.03
N VAL A 756 -9.46 36.47 33.84
CA VAL A 756 -9.85 35.22 34.53
C VAL A 756 -8.64 34.63 35.24
N ALA A 757 -8.79 34.19 36.49
CA ALA A 757 -7.77 33.56 37.32
C ALA A 757 -8.31 32.25 37.96
N GLY A 758 -7.48 31.49 38.67
CA GLY A 758 -7.90 30.30 39.42
C GLY A 758 -7.53 28.98 38.72
N THR A 759 -8.47 28.05 38.61
CA THR A 759 -8.35 26.80 37.84
C THR A 759 -9.55 26.66 36.90
N ILE A 760 -9.57 25.66 36.03
CA ILE A 760 -10.75 25.43 35.17
C ILE A 760 -11.97 25.01 35.99
N GLU A 761 -11.81 24.25 37.07
CA GLU A 761 -12.97 23.88 37.92
C GLU A 761 -13.35 24.99 38.92
N GLN A 762 -12.43 25.93 39.20
CA GLN A 762 -12.66 27.07 40.09
C GLN A 762 -12.13 28.36 39.46
N PRO A 763 -12.73 28.83 38.35
CA PRO A 763 -12.36 30.08 37.71
C PRO A 763 -12.89 31.26 38.53
N SER A 764 -12.14 32.35 38.59
CA SER A 764 -12.55 33.61 39.20
C SER A 764 -12.21 34.75 38.25
N GLY A 765 -13.18 35.56 37.83
CA GLY A 765 -12.89 36.64 36.88
C GLY A 765 -14.09 37.21 36.15
N ARG A 766 -13.81 38.00 35.11
CA ARG A 766 -14.82 38.66 34.27
C ARG A 766 -14.43 38.60 32.79
N LEU A 767 -15.44 38.45 31.94
CA LEU A 767 -15.39 38.51 30.49
C LEU A 767 -16.41 39.56 30.03
N GLU A 768 -15.94 40.55 29.29
CA GLU A 768 -16.77 41.48 28.55
C GLU A 768 -16.47 41.31 27.06
N LEU A 769 -17.49 41.01 26.28
CA LEU A 769 -17.41 40.93 24.84
C LEU A 769 -18.54 41.76 24.24
N ALA A 770 -18.19 42.76 23.46
CA ALA A 770 -19.13 43.55 22.68
C ALA A 770 -18.78 43.42 21.20
N VAL A 771 -19.77 43.15 20.36
CA VAL A 771 -19.62 43.09 18.91
C VAL A 771 -20.78 43.87 18.29
N GLY A 772 -20.46 44.86 17.46
CA GLY A 772 -21.44 45.70 16.76
C GLY A 772 -22.29 44.89 15.80
N SER A 773 -21.66 44.14 14.89
CA SER A 773 -22.34 43.17 14.01
C SER A 773 -21.45 41.98 13.66
N LEU A 774 -22.08 40.84 13.42
CA LEU A 774 -21.47 39.59 12.97
C LEU A 774 -22.34 38.97 11.87
N GLU A 775 -21.81 38.91 10.65
CA GLU A 775 -22.42 38.19 9.54
C GLU A 775 -21.49 37.06 9.09
N THR A 776 -22.03 35.87 8.87
CA THR A 776 -21.23 34.72 8.41
C THR A 776 -22.02 33.83 7.47
N GLY A 777 -21.41 33.45 6.35
CA GLY A 777 -21.95 32.43 5.45
C GLY A 777 -21.75 30.99 5.96
N LEU A 778 -21.03 30.81 7.07
CA LEU A 778 -20.69 29.49 7.61
C LEU A 778 -21.84 28.94 8.45
N MET A 779 -22.21 27.67 8.21
CA MET A 779 -23.17 26.91 9.02
C MET A 779 -24.62 27.45 9.05
N GLY A 780 -25.01 28.34 8.15
CA GLY A 780 -26.39 28.85 8.05
C GLY A 780 -26.83 29.67 9.27
N VAL A 781 -25.87 30.29 9.97
CA VAL A 781 -26.11 31.18 11.10
C VAL A 781 -26.57 32.55 10.56
N PRO A 782 -27.71 33.10 11.01
CA PRO A 782 -28.17 34.41 10.57
C PRO A 782 -27.25 35.53 11.09
N ALA A 783 -27.27 36.68 10.40
CA ALA A 783 -26.59 37.88 10.84
C ALA A 783 -27.08 38.33 12.23
N MET A 784 -26.14 38.72 13.09
CA MET A 784 -26.38 39.15 14.47
C MET A 784 -25.78 40.52 14.72
N ASP A 785 -26.58 41.44 15.25
CA ASP A 785 -26.20 42.79 15.63
C ASP A 785 -26.21 42.97 17.16
N GLN A 786 -25.51 43.98 17.65
CA GLN A 786 -25.49 44.41 19.05
C GLN A 786 -25.23 43.26 20.03
N ILE A 787 -24.26 42.40 19.73
CA ILE A 787 -23.89 41.28 20.59
C ILE A 787 -23.17 41.86 21.82
N GLN A 788 -23.75 41.67 22.99
CA GLN A 788 -23.17 42.06 24.27
C GLN A 788 -23.20 40.85 25.19
N LEU A 789 -22.05 40.46 25.70
CA LEU A 789 -21.85 39.34 26.60
C LEU A 789 -21.06 39.82 27.81
N LEU A 790 -21.68 39.74 28.97
CA LEU A 790 -21.08 40.01 30.26
C LEU A 790 -21.15 38.75 31.10
N ALA A 791 -20.00 38.14 31.37
CA ALA A 791 -19.90 36.96 32.21
C ALA A 791 -18.93 37.19 33.37
N THR A 792 -19.30 36.71 34.54
CA THR A 792 -18.47 36.63 35.74
C THR A 792 -18.31 35.16 36.13
N ALA A 793 -17.08 34.78 36.47
CA ALA A 793 -16.76 33.46 36.97
C ALA A 793 -16.51 33.57 38.48
N GLU A 794 -17.20 32.72 39.25
CA GLU A 794 -17.00 32.50 40.67
C GLU A 794 -16.57 31.05 40.90
N SER A 795 -16.04 30.74 42.09
CA SER A 795 -15.39 29.44 42.37
C SER A 795 -16.26 28.20 42.11
N ASP A 796 -17.60 28.32 42.12
CA ASP A 796 -18.55 27.23 41.91
C ASP A 796 -19.46 27.41 40.67
N ARG A 797 -19.44 28.58 40.02
CA ARG A 797 -20.37 28.93 38.94
C ARG A 797 -19.80 29.95 37.96
N VAL A 798 -20.25 29.87 36.71
CA VAL A 798 -20.08 30.91 35.71
C VAL A 798 -21.44 31.58 35.49
N GLU A 799 -21.54 32.85 35.87
CA GLU A 799 -22.72 33.67 35.66
C GLU A 799 -22.55 34.50 34.40
N LEU A 800 -23.32 34.19 33.36
CA LEU A 800 -23.58 35.09 32.25
C LEU A 800 -24.62 36.12 32.71
N GLU A 801 -24.15 37.16 33.39
CA GLU A 801 -24.96 38.24 33.97
C GLU A 801 -25.88 38.88 32.93
N GLN A 802 -25.37 39.05 31.72
CA GLN A 802 -26.12 39.58 30.60
C GLN A 802 -25.61 38.96 29.30
N PHE A 803 -26.53 38.44 28.50
CA PHE A 803 -26.35 38.29 27.07
C PHE A 803 -27.44 39.06 26.35
N LYS A 804 -27.07 39.77 25.30
CA LYS A 804 -28.00 40.47 24.41
C LYS A 804 -27.46 40.35 22.99
N PHE A 805 -28.33 40.05 22.04
CA PHE A 805 -28.02 40.14 20.61
C PHE A 805 -29.32 40.35 19.84
N VAL A 806 -29.22 41.00 18.69
CA VAL A 806 -30.32 41.23 17.77
C VAL A 806 -30.07 40.36 16.55
N VAL A 807 -30.96 39.43 16.27
CA VAL A 807 -30.86 38.53 15.12
C VAL A 807 -32.10 38.71 14.27
N ASN A 808 -31.94 39.00 12.98
CA ASN A 808 -33.06 39.30 12.08
C ASN A 808 -34.02 40.35 12.69
N GLN A 809 -33.46 41.46 13.20
CA GLN A 809 -34.17 42.54 13.90
C GLN A 809 -34.96 42.12 15.15
N SER A 810 -34.79 40.88 15.63
CA SER A 810 -35.44 40.35 16.82
C SER A 810 -34.47 40.36 17.98
N GLU A 811 -34.83 41.03 19.08
CA GLU A 811 -33.96 41.13 20.25
C GLU A 811 -34.11 39.90 21.14
N VAL A 812 -32.99 39.24 21.40
CA VAL A 812 -32.86 38.17 22.38
C VAL A 812 -31.96 38.67 23.50
N SER A 813 -32.44 38.62 24.73
CA SER A 813 -31.63 38.96 25.90
C SER A 813 -31.87 38.01 27.05
N GLY A 814 -30.97 37.99 28.02
CA GLY A 814 -31.16 37.14 29.18
C GLY A 814 -29.94 37.04 30.07
N ARG A 815 -30.04 36.09 31.00
CA ARG A 815 -28.98 35.71 31.94
C ARG A 815 -28.93 34.20 32.09
N LEU A 816 -27.74 33.64 32.28
CA LEU A 816 -27.53 32.21 32.52
C LEU A 816 -26.55 32.03 33.68
N SER A 817 -26.75 31.00 34.49
CA SER A 817 -25.86 30.59 35.56
C SER A 817 -25.58 29.10 35.38
N LEU A 818 -24.32 28.75 35.22
CA LEU A 818 -23.85 27.39 34.96
C LEU A 818 -22.87 26.98 36.07
N PRO A 819 -22.95 25.76 36.63
CA PRO A 819 -21.95 25.30 37.58
C PRO A 819 -20.60 25.11 36.90
N THR A 820 -19.50 25.29 37.63
CA THR A 820 -18.14 25.01 37.11
C THR A 820 -17.84 23.51 37.11
N GLU A 821 -18.56 22.72 37.92
CA GLU A 821 -18.53 21.26 37.90
C GLU A 821 -18.92 20.72 36.52
N GLY A 822 -18.16 19.76 35.98
CA GLY A 822 -18.37 19.20 34.65
C GLY A 822 -17.89 20.08 33.48
N MET A 823 -17.36 21.28 33.73
CA MET A 823 -16.87 22.17 32.67
C MET A 823 -15.66 21.56 31.93
N ILE A 824 -14.78 20.82 32.62
CA ILE A 824 -13.68 20.09 31.97
C ILE A 824 -14.20 19.04 31.00
N ASP A 825 -15.19 18.25 31.42
CA ASP A 825 -15.78 17.21 30.58
C ASP A 825 -16.52 17.82 29.39
N ALA A 826 -17.13 19.00 29.55
CA ALA A 826 -17.72 19.75 28.45
C ALA A 826 -16.66 20.27 27.45
N LEU A 827 -15.52 20.75 27.93
CA LEU A 827 -14.40 21.24 27.12
C LEU A 827 -13.66 20.11 26.39
N ARG A 828 -13.50 18.94 27.02
CA ARG A 828 -12.83 17.76 26.43
C ARG A 828 -13.77 16.88 25.61
N GLY A 829 -15.05 16.87 25.96
CA GLY A 829 -15.99 15.83 25.56
C GLY A 829 -16.76 16.11 24.27
N THR A 830 -17.64 15.17 23.95
CA THR A 830 -18.50 15.20 22.77
C THR A 830 -19.65 16.21 22.95
N ARG A 831 -20.44 16.41 21.89
CA ARG A 831 -21.70 17.19 21.94
C ARG A 831 -22.60 16.79 23.12
N GLN A 832 -22.60 15.52 23.51
CA GLN A 832 -23.41 15.01 24.62
C GLN A 832 -22.91 15.49 25.98
N ALA A 833 -21.58 15.54 26.19
CA ALA A 833 -21.00 16.07 27.43
C ALA A 833 -21.31 17.57 27.61
N ARG A 834 -21.28 18.34 26.51
CA ARG A 834 -21.67 19.76 26.50
C ARG A 834 -23.14 19.95 26.84
N LEU A 835 -24.02 19.15 26.25
CA LEU A 835 -25.46 19.18 26.55
C LEU A 835 -25.76 18.79 28.00
N ALA A 836 -25.05 17.80 28.55
CA ALA A 836 -25.17 17.41 29.95
C ALA A 836 -24.75 18.56 30.88
N TRP A 837 -23.64 19.24 30.58
CA TRP A 837 -23.21 20.41 31.35
C TRP A 837 -24.22 21.57 31.28
N LEU A 838 -24.69 21.91 30.08
CA LEU A 838 -25.72 22.93 29.88
C LEU A 838 -27.03 22.58 30.59
N SER A 839 -27.36 21.29 30.74
CA SER A 839 -28.57 20.86 31.46
C SER A 839 -28.53 21.14 32.96
N MET A 840 -27.36 21.38 33.55
CA MET A 840 -27.25 21.79 34.95
C MET A 840 -27.47 23.30 35.14
N GLY A 841 -27.52 24.07 34.04
CA GLY A 841 -27.70 25.51 34.06
C GLY A 841 -29.09 25.96 34.46
N SER A 842 -29.17 27.18 34.98
CA SER A 842 -30.42 27.89 35.20
C SER A 842 -30.33 29.30 34.65
N GLY A 843 -31.45 29.92 34.30
CA GLY A 843 -31.42 31.28 33.78
C GLY A 843 -32.75 31.76 33.22
N ARG A 844 -32.71 32.88 32.52
CA ARG A 844 -33.89 33.48 31.91
C ARG A 844 -33.52 34.03 30.54
N ILE A 845 -34.36 33.71 29.56
CA ILE A 845 -34.27 34.15 28.17
C ILE A 845 -35.52 34.98 27.89
N GLU A 846 -35.33 36.20 27.41
CA GLU A 846 -36.38 37.11 27.00
C GLU A 846 -36.30 37.30 25.49
N LEU A 847 -37.46 37.13 24.85
CA LEU A 847 -37.65 37.34 23.43
C LEU A 847 -38.56 38.55 23.28
N LEU A 848 -38.02 39.66 22.77
CA LEU A 848 -38.77 40.89 22.54
C LEU A 848 -39.06 41.06 21.06
N ASP A 849 -40.36 41.19 20.75
CA ASP A 849 -40.87 41.52 19.41
C ASP A 849 -40.22 40.71 18.29
N TRP A 850 -40.17 39.39 18.43
CA TRP A 850 -39.73 38.51 17.35
C TRP A 850 -40.74 38.55 16.22
N GLN A 851 -40.33 38.93 15.01
CA GLN A 851 -41.24 39.13 13.89
C GLN A 851 -41.01 38.08 12.81
N ALA A 852 -42.04 37.30 12.48
CA ALA A 852 -41.97 36.22 11.51
C ALA A 852 -41.51 36.71 10.12
N GLU A 853 -41.81 37.96 9.76
CA GLU A 853 -41.38 38.57 8.49
C GLU A 853 -39.86 38.65 8.31
N ASN A 854 -39.11 38.66 9.40
CA ASN A 854 -37.64 38.69 9.38
C ASN A 854 -37.01 37.28 9.42
N TRP A 855 -37.82 36.22 9.54
CA TRP A 855 -37.36 34.83 9.68
C TRP A 855 -37.85 33.90 8.57
N VAL A 856 -38.13 34.48 7.39
CA VAL A 856 -38.76 33.80 6.24
C VAL A 856 -38.14 32.45 5.90
N GLU A 857 -36.80 32.36 5.93
CA GLU A 857 -36.05 31.16 5.54
C GLU A 857 -36.24 29.98 6.51
N TYR A 858 -36.61 30.29 7.75
CA TYR A 858 -36.82 29.31 8.83
C TYR A 858 -38.30 29.01 9.10
N LEU A 859 -39.22 29.72 8.43
CA LEU A 859 -40.65 29.47 8.54
C LEU A 859 -41.09 28.28 7.66
N PRO A 860 -42.00 27.42 8.15
CA PRO A 860 -42.64 26.40 7.32
C PRO A 860 -43.29 27.01 6.08
N ALA A 861 -43.23 26.32 4.93
CA ALA A 861 -43.75 26.81 3.65
C ALA A 861 -45.25 27.18 3.68
N LEU A 862 -46.00 26.59 4.62
CA LEU A 862 -47.42 26.85 4.85
C LEU A 862 -47.68 28.18 5.58
N MET A 863 -46.70 28.76 6.30
CA MET A 863 -46.88 30.02 7.01
C MET A 863 -46.68 31.23 6.08
N ARG A 864 -47.46 32.28 6.32
CA ARG A 864 -47.23 33.61 5.76
C ARG A 864 -46.08 34.28 6.53
N ARG A 865 -45.48 35.28 5.88
CA ARG A 865 -44.44 36.14 6.47
C ARG A 865 -45.08 37.19 7.38
N SER A 866 -45.88 36.75 8.36
CA SER A 866 -46.54 37.62 9.32
C SER A 866 -46.67 36.89 10.64
N GLY A 867 -46.54 37.62 11.73
CA GLY A 867 -46.62 37.09 13.08
C GLY A 867 -45.61 37.75 14.00
N ARG A 868 -45.98 37.90 15.28
CA ARG A 868 -45.10 38.41 16.32
C ARG A 868 -45.11 37.48 17.51
N VAL A 869 -43.94 37.26 18.11
CA VAL A 869 -43.78 36.49 19.35
C VAL A 869 -43.05 37.34 20.38
N SER A 870 -43.61 37.44 21.58
CA SER A 870 -42.95 38.11 22.71
C SER A 870 -43.17 37.32 23.98
N GLY A 871 -42.14 37.21 24.82
CA GLY A 871 -42.28 36.54 26.11
C GLY A 871 -40.96 36.26 26.80
N SER A 872 -41.05 35.55 27.92
CA SER A 872 -39.90 35.19 28.74
C SER A 872 -39.98 33.71 29.12
N LEU A 873 -38.85 33.03 29.00
CA LEU A 873 -38.64 31.64 29.37
C LEU A 873 -37.59 31.57 30.48
N GLU A 874 -37.89 30.89 31.56
CA GLU A 874 -36.98 30.56 32.64
C GLU A 874 -36.47 29.14 32.44
N LEU A 875 -35.15 29.01 32.31
CA LEU A 875 -34.45 27.73 32.25
C LEU A 875 -34.17 27.27 33.68
N GLN A 876 -34.67 26.09 34.02
CA GLN A 876 -34.32 25.36 35.22
C GLN A 876 -33.40 24.19 34.85
N PRO A 877 -32.72 23.56 35.84
CA PRO A 877 -31.95 22.36 35.61
C PRO A 877 -32.75 21.25 34.91
N GLU A 878 -32.04 20.29 34.31
CA GLU A 878 -32.57 19.26 33.41
C GLU A 878 -33.15 19.80 32.09
N LEU A 879 -32.81 21.05 31.74
CA LEU A 879 -33.37 21.79 30.60
C LEU A 879 -34.89 22.00 30.71
N ASP A 880 -35.45 22.08 31.93
CA ASP A 880 -36.86 22.38 32.12
C ASP A 880 -37.10 23.88 31.90
N LEU A 881 -37.70 24.20 30.76
CA LEU A 881 -38.08 25.55 30.41
C LEU A 881 -39.48 25.83 30.95
N THR A 882 -39.65 26.94 31.64
CA THR A 882 -40.95 27.39 32.19
C THR A 882 -41.19 28.84 31.82
N GLY A 883 -42.38 29.19 31.36
CA GLY A 883 -42.61 30.58 30.94
C GLY A 883 -43.83 30.77 30.08
N ARG A 884 -43.91 31.96 29.49
CA ARG A 884 -45.05 32.38 28.65
C ARG A 884 -44.55 33.08 27.40
N LEU A 885 -45.07 32.64 26.26
CA LEU A 885 -44.85 33.24 24.95
C LEU A 885 -46.21 33.68 24.39
N SER A 886 -46.38 34.96 24.14
CA SER A 886 -47.53 35.50 23.42
C SER A 886 -47.24 35.50 21.92
N PHE A 887 -48.18 35.02 21.11
CA PHE A 887 -48.09 35.05 19.66
C PHE A 887 -49.31 35.76 19.07
N GLN A 888 -49.09 36.60 18.05
CA GLN A 888 -50.13 37.42 17.42
C GLN A 888 -49.88 37.54 15.91
N ASP A 889 -50.90 37.85 15.13
CA ASP A 889 -50.81 38.15 13.69
C ASP A 889 -50.20 37.06 12.79
N PHE A 890 -50.16 35.81 13.27
CA PHE A 890 -49.74 34.68 12.44
C PHE A 890 -50.81 34.35 11.40
N ALA A 891 -50.38 33.82 10.25
CA ALA A 891 -51.30 33.44 9.19
C ALA A 891 -50.72 32.31 8.34
N LEU A 892 -51.58 31.53 7.69
CA LEU A 892 -51.21 30.47 6.76
C LEU A 892 -51.45 30.92 5.32
N ARG A 893 -50.67 30.38 4.39
CA ARG A 893 -50.85 30.63 2.96
C ARG A 893 -52.13 29.94 2.49
N PRO A 894 -53.00 30.63 1.74
CA PRO A 894 -54.18 30.01 1.16
C PRO A 894 -53.77 28.96 0.13
N THR A 895 -54.52 27.86 0.03
CA THR A 895 -54.39 26.86 -1.04
C THR A 895 -55.55 27.01 -2.02
N GLU A 896 -55.56 26.26 -3.13
CA GLU A 896 -56.66 26.30 -4.11
C GLU A 896 -58.02 25.85 -3.52
N SER A 897 -58.00 25.06 -2.44
CA SER A 897 -59.19 24.45 -1.84
C SER A 897 -59.51 24.95 -0.42
N LEU A 898 -58.52 25.44 0.34
CA LEU A 898 -58.70 25.91 1.71
C LEU A 898 -58.94 27.44 1.77
N PRO A 899 -59.85 27.91 2.63
CA PRO A 899 -60.00 29.33 2.92
C PRO A 899 -58.71 29.93 3.50
N SER A 900 -58.56 31.26 3.47
CA SER A 900 -57.46 31.91 4.17
C SER A 900 -57.60 31.70 5.69
N ILE A 901 -56.48 31.35 6.34
CA ILE A 901 -56.39 31.20 7.79
C ILE A 901 -55.46 32.30 8.28
N ASP A 902 -56.03 33.37 8.83
CA ASP A 902 -55.31 34.58 9.21
C ASP A 902 -55.62 34.95 10.68
N LEU A 903 -54.92 35.95 11.24
CA LEU A 903 -55.13 36.42 12.62
C LEU A 903 -54.99 35.31 13.69
N ILE A 904 -54.04 34.40 13.50
CA ILE A 904 -53.67 33.39 14.48
C ILE A 904 -52.98 34.08 15.65
N GLN A 905 -53.57 33.96 16.83
CA GLN A 905 -53.11 34.62 18.05
C GLN A 905 -53.44 33.80 19.29
N GLY A 906 -52.66 33.97 20.36
CA GLY A 906 -52.86 33.29 21.63
C GLY A 906 -51.65 33.39 22.57
N GLU A 907 -51.69 32.61 23.65
CA GLU A 907 -50.58 32.48 24.59
C GLU A 907 -50.17 31.01 24.69
N LEU A 908 -48.87 30.75 24.58
CA LEU A 908 -48.27 29.46 24.89
C LEU A 908 -47.68 29.53 26.29
N GLN A 909 -48.21 28.71 27.18
CA GLN A 909 -47.64 28.49 28.50
C GLN A 909 -46.78 27.23 28.46
N LEU A 910 -45.51 27.36 28.79
CA LEU A 910 -44.61 26.22 28.90
C LEU A 910 -44.39 25.91 30.39
N ALA A 911 -44.69 24.68 30.80
CA ALA A 911 -44.44 24.20 32.15
C ALA A 911 -44.17 22.69 32.14
N GLN A 912 -43.16 22.21 32.88
CA GLN A 912 -42.84 20.78 32.97
C GLN A 912 -42.68 20.13 31.59
N ARG A 913 -41.97 20.81 30.67
CA ARG A 913 -41.80 20.40 29.25
C ARG A 913 -43.08 20.26 28.42
N ARG A 914 -44.23 20.73 28.94
CA ARG A 914 -45.53 20.75 28.26
C ARG A 914 -45.89 22.16 27.82
N LEU A 915 -46.08 22.33 26.51
CA LEU A 915 -46.62 23.52 25.88
C LEU A 915 -48.14 23.46 25.94
N THR A 916 -48.79 24.43 26.59
CA THR A 916 -50.25 24.55 26.65
C THR A 916 -50.69 25.81 25.91
N ALA A 917 -51.53 25.67 24.90
CA ALA A 917 -52.12 26.78 24.18
C ALA A 917 -53.34 27.31 24.95
N ARG A 918 -53.33 28.59 25.31
CA ARG A 918 -54.41 29.27 26.03
C ARG A 918 -54.93 30.47 25.24
N GLY A 919 -56.26 30.61 25.21
CA GLY A 919 -56.95 31.72 24.54
C GLY A 919 -56.61 31.82 23.06
N ALA A 920 -56.28 30.70 22.42
CA ALA A 920 -55.77 30.70 21.07
C ALA A 920 -56.92 30.68 20.05
N SER A 921 -56.81 31.52 19.03
CA SER A 921 -57.86 31.71 18.02
C SER A 921 -57.25 32.03 16.66
N ALA A 922 -58.02 31.76 15.61
CA ALA A 922 -57.68 32.07 14.23
C ALA A 922 -58.95 32.51 13.48
N GLN A 923 -58.78 33.21 12.36
CA GLN A 923 -59.85 33.55 11.43
C GLN A 923 -59.75 32.69 10.18
N VAL A 924 -60.72 31.79 9.97
CA VAL A 924 -60.80 30.89 8.83
C VAL A 924 -61.87 31.39 7.87
N GLY A 925 -61.47 31.95 6.73
CA GLY A 925 -62.36 32.49 5.70
C GLY A 925 -63.35 33.55 6.21
N GLY A 926 -62.94 34.31 7.24
CA GLY A 926 -63.75 35.34 7.91
C GLY A 926 -64.40 34.89 9.23
N SER A 927 -64.52 33.58 9.49
CA SER A 927 -65.13 33.04 10.72
C SER A 927 -64.08 32.82 11.81
N ARG A 928 -64.41 33.12 13.07
CA ARG A 928 -63.53 32.88 14.22
C ARG A 928 -63.55 31.39 14.58
N VAL A 929 -62.37 30.80 14.72
CA VAL A 929 -62.14 29.43 15.17
C VAL A 929 -61.27 29.50 16.41
N GLU A 930 -61.69 28.83 17.48
CA GLU A 930 -60.94 28.74 18.73
C GLU A 930 -60.25 27.38 18.79
N PHE A 931 -59.00 27.37 19.26
CA PHE A 931 -58.25 26.16 19.49
C PHE A 931 -57.63 26.16 20.89
N SER A 932 -57.67 25.02 21.55
CA SER A 932 -57.10 24.85 22.88
C SER A 932 -56.53 23.44 23.02
N GLY A 933 -55.48 23.27 23.82
CA GLY A 933 -54.83 21.98 23.94
C GLY A 933 -53.42 22.07 24.48
N TRP A 934 -52.74 20.93 24.47
CA TRP A 934 -51.37 20.82 24.97
C TRP A 934 -50.53 19.89 24.09
N LEU A 935 -49.21 20.11 24.15
CA LEU A 935 -48.16 19.37 23.47
C LEU A 935 -47.03 19.09 24.47
N ASP A 936 -46.67 17.83 24.64
CA ASP A 936 -45.55 17.36 25.44
C ASP A 936 -44.36 17.08 24.51
N ALA A 937 -43.31 17.90 24.64
CA ALA A 937 -42.10 17.81 23.84
C ALA A 937 -40.99 17.01 24.55
N GLY A 938 -41.36 16.13 25.50
CA GLY A 938 -40.44 15.24 26.20
C GLY A 938 -39.56 14.41 25.24
N ASP A 939 -40.19 13.78 24.25
CA ASP A 939 -39.52 13.13 23.11
C ASP A 939 -39.87 13.91 21.83
N TRP A 940 -38.96 14.75 21.34
CA TRP A 940 -39.14 15.51 20.10
C TRP A 940 -39.36 14.64 18.86
N ARG A 941 -39.02 13.35 18.90
CA ARG A 941 -39.27 12.42 17.79
C ARG A 941 -40.69 11.87 17.79
N HIS A 942 -41.33 11.78 18.95
CA HIS A 942 -42.69 11.27 19.11
C HIS A 942 -43.46 12.15 20.13
N PRO A 943 -43.72 13.43 19.80
CA PRO A 943 -44.36 14.35 20.74
C PRO A 943 -45.81 13.92 21.02
N LEU A 944 -46.25 13.97 22.28
CA LEU A 944 -47.64 13.68 22.63
C LEU A 944 -48.48 14.96 22.64
N TRP A 945 -49.72 14.93 22.17
CA TRP A 945 -50.57 16.11 22.10
C TRP A 945 -52.08 15.81 22.08
N ASP A 946 -52.86 16.79 22.49
CA ASP A 946 -54.32 16.80 22.44
C ASP A 946 -54.81 18.22 22.19
N PHE A 947 -55.45 18.44 21.04
CA PHE A 947 -55.96 19.73 20.59
C PHE A 947 -57.44 19.66 20.24
N SER A 948 -58.23 20.56 20.80
CA SER A 948 -59.63 20.76 20.46
C SER A 948 -59.80 22.04 19.64
N ILE A 949 -60.58 21.96 18.56
CA ILE A 949 -60.88 23.03 17.62
C ILE A 949 -62.39 23.20 17.54
N SER A 950 -62.86 24.42 17.80
CA SER A 950 -64.29 24.76 17.72
C SER A 950 -64.52 26.03 16.92
N GLY A 951 -65.64 26.10 16.20
CA GLY A 951 -65.97 27.27 15.41
C GLY A 951 -67.37 27.21 14.82
N GLU A 952 -67.99 28.38 14.62
CA GLU A 952 -69.35 28.48 14.06
C GLU A 952 -69.32 28.95 12.61
N ASN A 953 -70.12 28.29 11.76
CA ASN A 953 -70.32 28.68 10.36
C ASN A 953 -69.01 28.91 9.59
N VAL A 954 -68.05 28.01 9.78
CA VAL A 954 -66.70 28.06 9.20
C VAL A 954 -66.77 27.57 7.74
N PRO A 955 -66.26 28.33 6.76
CA PRO A 955 -66.18 27.87 5.38
C PRO A 955 -65.08 26.81 5.22
N LEU A 956 -65.44 25.54 5.11
CA LEU A 956 -64.47 24.43 4.98
C LEU A 956 -63.87 24.34 3.58
N VAL A 957 -64.68 24.60 2.55
CA VAL A 957 -64.27 24.57 1.15
C VAL A 957 -64.78 25.82 0.44
N ARG A 958 -63.92 26.45 -0.35
CA ARG A 958 -64.27 27.62 -1.15
C ARG A 958 -63.58 27.56 -2.51
N THR A 959 -64.25 26.97 -3.49
CA THR A 959 -63.83 26.98 -4.90
C THR A 959 -64.76 27.88 -5.72
N THR A 960 -64.49 28.02 -7.03
CA THR A 960 -65.38 28.76 -7.96
C THR A 960 -66.79 28.17 -7.99
N ASP A 961 -66.89 26.86 -7.80
CA ASP A 961 -68.12 26.11 -8.03
C ASP A 961 -68.74 25.63 -6.72
N MET A 962 -68.06 25.73 -5.58
CA MET A 962 -68.59 25.24 -4.31
C MET A 962 -68.16 26.10 -3.12
N ILE A 963 -69.12 26.44 -2.27
CA ILE A 963 -68.88 27.01 -0.95
C ILE A 963 -69.55 26.11 0.08
N LEU A 964 -68.74 25.36 0.83
CA LEU A 964 -69.16 24.47 1.91
C LEU A 964 -68.89 25.12 3.26
N ARG A 965 -69.91 25.24 4.11
CA ARG A 965 -69.79 25.77 5.48
C ARG A 965 -70.19 24.73 6.51
N SER A 966 -69.55 24.75 7.68
CA SER A 966 -69.85 23.85 8.80
C SER A 966 -69.59 24.53 10.14
N ASP A 967 -70.32 24.13 11.18
CA ASP A 967 -69.80 24.29 12.54
C ASP A 967 -68.79 23.17 12.79
N LEU A 968 -67.73 23.51 13.52
CA LEU A 968 -66.62 22.64 13.86
C LEU A 968 -66.68 22.29 15.35
N ASP A 969 -66.68 21.00 15.67
CA ASP A 969 -66.37 20.49 17.01
C ASP A 969 -65.43 19.29 16.83
N LEU A 970 -64.13 19.57 16.76
CA LEU A 970 -63.10 18.62 16.39
C LEU A 970 -62.07 18.45 17.50
N GLN A 971 -61.53 17.24 17.62
CA GLN A 971 -60.43 16.90 18.49
C GLN A 971 -59.37 16.14 17.72
N ALA A 972 -58.12 16.58 17.82
CA ALA A 972 -56.97 15.91 17.25
C ALA A 972 -56.13 15.36 18.42
N ILE A 973 -55.89 14.06 18.44
CA ILE A 973 -55.32 13.34 19.59
C ILE A 973 -54.12 12.48 19.17
N HIS A 974 -53.05 12.58 19.95
CA HIS A 974 -51.93 11.66 19.94
C HIS A 974 -51.31 11.57 21.36
N THR A 975 -51.93 10.77 22.23
CA THR A 975 -51.58 10.71 23.67
C THR A 975 -50.73 9.50 24.05
N GLU A 976 -50.48 8.57 23.14
CA GLU A 976 -49.70 7.35 23.38
C GLU A 976 -48.57 7.21 22.35
N ALA A 977 -47.34 7.04 22.83
CA ALA A 977 -46.17 6.85 21.97
C ALA A 977 -46.29 5.50 21.22
N GLY A 978 -46.41 5.56 19.90
CA GLY A 978 -46.61 4.40 19.02
C GLY A 978 -48.04 4.20 18.51
N ALA A 979 -49.03 4.95 19.02
CA ALA A 979 -50.36 5.00 18.43
C ALA A 979 -50.40 5.99 17.25
N VAL A 980 -51.16 5.66 16.21
CA VAL A 980 -51.36 6.57 15.07
C VAL A 980 -52.26 7.75 15.51
N PRO A 981 -51.88 9.02 15.23
CA PRO A 981 -52.72 10.17 15.54
C PRO A 981 -54.11 10.10 14.89
N ILE A 982 -55.14 10.60 15.58
CA ILE A 982 -56.54 10.57 15.14
C ILE A 982 -57.15 11.97 15.20
N VAL A 983 -57.88 12.35 14.15
CA VAL A 983 -58.75 13.53 14.12
C VAL A 983 -60.20 13.07 14.13
N GLN A 984 -60.90 13.36 15.23
CA GLN A 984 -62.26 12.92 15.49
C GLN A 984 -63.19 14.08 15.82
N GLY A 985 -64.50 13.89 15.64
CA GLY A 985 -65.51 14.88 16.03
C GLY A 985 -66.65 15.04 15.04
N ASP A 986 -67.38 16.13 15.17
CA ASP A 986 -68.62 16.41 14.44
C ASP A 986 -68.47 17.65 13.53
N LEU A 987 -68.92 17.51 12.29
CA LEU A 987 -69.01 18.56 11.28
C LEU A 987 -70.49 18.79 10.93
N ASN A 988 -71.06 19.87 11.47
CA ASN A 988 -72.45 20.26 11.22
C ASN A 988 -72.56 21.23 10.04
N LEU A 989 -72.83 20.70 8.85
CA LEU A 989 -72.91 21.47 7.61
C LEU A 989 -74.04 22.51 7.65
N ARG A 990 -73.69 23.75 7.28
CA ARG A 990 -74.55 24.93 7.23
C ARG A 990 -74.89 25.31 5.79
N SER A 991 -75.63 26.42 5.64
CA SER A 991 -76.05 26.94 4.33
C SER A 991 -74.86 27.13 3.36
N SER A 992 -74.78 26.21 2.41
CA SER A 992 -73.74 25.98 1.43
C SER A 992 -74.32 26.09 0.02
N THR A 993 -73.48 26.30 -0.99
CA THR A 993 -73.93 26.43 -2.38
C THR A 993 -72.94 25.75 -3.32
N MET A 994 -73.48 25.04 -4.31
CA MET A 994 -72.71 24.36 -5.36
C MET A 994 -73.27 24.74 -6.73
N LEU A 995 -72.39 25.05 -7.66
CA LEU A 995 -72.65 25.24 -9.07
C LEU A 995 -72.26 23.95 -9.79
N VAL A 996 -73.12 23.48 -10.68
CA VAL A 996 -72.87 22.27 -11.47
C VAL A 996 -73.11 22.60 -12.93
N GLU A 997 -72.22 22.15 -13.80
CA GLU A 997 -72.42 22.19 -15.24
C GLU A 997 -72.89 20.80 -15.70
N PHE A 998 -74.14 20.70 -16.15
CA PHE A 998 -74.75 19.44 -16.57
C PHE A 998 -75.79 19.71 -17.67
N ASP A 999 -75.61 19.14 -18.85
CA ASP A 999 -76.62 19.17 -19.92
C ASP A 999 -77.49 17.89 -19.88
N PRO A 1000 -78.80 18.01 -19.60
CA PRO A 1000 -79.70 16.85 -19.51
C PRO A 1000 -79.97 16.15 -20.85
N LEU A 1001 -79.52 16.70 -21.99
CA LEU A 1001 -79.75 16.16 -23.33
C LEU A 1001 -78.50 15.62 -24.02
N ALA A 1002 -77.33 15.74 -23.38
CA ALA A 1002 -76.09 15.23 -23.94
C ALA A 1002 -76.09 13.69 -24.01
N SER A 1003 -75.66 13.12 -25.14
CA SER A 1003 -75.55 11.66 -25.33
C SER A 1003 -74.44 11.01 -24.50
N LYS A 1004 -73.57 11.82 -23.91
CA LYS A 1004 -72.56 11.47 -22.91
C LYS A 1004 -72.42 12.63 -21.95
N VAL A 1005 -72.42 12.36 -20.66
CA VAL A 1005 -71.94 13.32 -19.66
C VAL A 1005 -70.43 13.39 -19.85
N GLU A 1006 -69.90 14.53 -20.30
CA GLU A 1006 -68.47 14.78 -20.27
C GLU A 1006 -68.05 14.89 -18.80
N THR A 1007 -67.73 13.75 -18.19
CA THR A 1007 -67.05 13.74 -16.90
C THR A 1007 -65.62 14.22 -17.17
N GLY A 1008 -65.22 15.34 -16.59
CA GLY A 1008 -63.82 15.73 -16.49
C GLY A 1008 -62.96 14.61 -15.86
N PRO A 1009 -61.64 14.82 -15.70
CA PRO A 1009 -60.73 13.81 -15.17
C PRO A 1009 -61.31 13.12 -13.94
N GLN A 1010 -61.46 11.79 -14.03
CA GLN A 1010 -62.16 10.96 -13.05
C GLN A 1010 -61.44 10.99 -11.70
N SER A 1011 -61.83 11.90 -10.82
CA SER A 1011 -61.53 11.81 -9.40
C SER A 1011 -62.52 10.82 -8.76
N GLN A 1012 -62.03 9.93 -7.90
CA GLN A 1012 -62.86 8.99 -7.14
C GLN A 1012 -63.21 9.63 -5.78
N PRO A 1013 -64.36 9.29 -5.17
CA PRO A 1013 -64.63 9.64 -3.78
C PRO A 1013 -63.64 8.94 -2.82
N PRO A 1014 -63.27 9.59 -1.70
CA PRO A 1014 -63.44 11.02 -1.42
C PRO A 1014 -62.53 11.85 -2.34
N TYR A 1015 -63.06 12.96 -2.86
CA TYR A 1015 -62.40 13.79 -3.88
C TYR A 1015 -61.21 14.62 -3.32
N PHE A 1016 -60.55 14.14 -2.26
CA PHE A 1016 -59.36 14.72 -1.63
C PHE A 1016 -58.51 13.63 -0.95
N SER A 1017 -57.20 13.85 -0.88
CA SER A 1017 -56.24 13.08 -0.07
C SER A 1017 -55.11 14.01 0.38
N ILE A 1018 -54.54 13.75 1.56
CA ILE A 1018 -53.40 14.49 2.11
C ILE A 1018 -52.19 13.55 2.11
N SER A 1019 -51.28 13.76 1.15
CA SER A 1019 -50.11 12.89 0.92
C SER A 1019 -48.82 13.39 1.57
N GLU A 1020 -48.90 14.41 2.43
CA GLU A 1020 -47.74 14.96 3.14
C GLU A 1020 -47.15 13.89 4.09
N PRO A 1021 -45.90 13.42 3.89
CA PRO A 1021 -45.35 12.27 4.61
C PRO A 1021 -45.41 12.38 6.15
N ALA A 1022 -45.36 13.61 6.69
CA ALA A 1022 -45.41 13.83 8.13
C ALA A 1022 -46.79 13.52 8.77
N ILE A 1023 -47.88 13.60 8.00
CA ILE A 1023 -49.25 13.46 8.51
C ILE A 1023 -50.11 12.48 7.69
N ALA A 1024 -49.57 11.90 6.62
CA ALA A 1024 -50.26 11.00 5.70
C ALA A 1024 -50.93 9.80 6.40
N ASP A 1025 -50.30 9.27 7.45
CA ASP A 1025 -50.79 8.10 8.19
C ASP A 1025 -51.85 8.43 9.24
N TRP A 1026 -52.13 9.72 9.52
CA TRP A 1026 -53.12 10.11 10.52
C TRP A 1026 -54.51 9.62 10.13
N ARG A 1027 -55.35 9.29 11.10
CA ARG A 1027 -56.68 8.71 10.85
C ARG A 1027 -57.81 9.72 11.04
N PHE A 1028 -58.84 9.62 10.21
CA PHE A 1028 -60.10 10.33 10.41
C PHE A 1028 -61.12 9.47 11.20
N ASP A 1029 -61.90 10.11 12.06
CA ASP A 1029 -63.15 9.61 12.65
C ASP A 1029 -64.16 10.77 12.76
N LEU A 1030 -64.60 11.25 11.60
CA LEU A 1030 -65.42 12.46 11.49
C LEU A 1030 -66.85 12.13 11.09
N LYS A 1031 -67.81 12.65 11.84
CA LYS A 1031 -69.24 12.59 11.52
C LYS A 1031 -69.68 13.87 10.87
N ILE A 1032 -70.21 13.77 9.66
CA ILE A 1032 -70.58 14.91 8.83
C ILE A 1032 -72.10 14.88 8.63
N ALA A 1033 -72.81 15.84 9.23
CA ALA A 1033 -74.26 15.92 9.14
C ALA A 1033 -74.71 17.30 8.64
N GLY A 1034 -75.72 17.34 7.77
CA GLY A 1034 -76.25 18.59 7.24
C GLY A 1034 -77.70 18.46 6.84
N ASN A 1035 -78.59 19.25 7.45
CA ASN A 1035 -79.99 19.29 7.04
C ASN A 1035 -80.23 20.47 6.09
N SER A 1036 -80.71 20.17 4.88
CA SER A 1036 -81.07 21.16 3.87
C SER A 1036 -79.95 22.18 3.63
N PHE A 1037 -78.70 21.71 3.73
CA PHE A 1037 -77.51 22.53 3.87
C PHE A 1037 -77.00 23.03 2.51
N MET A 1038 -77.07 22.21 1.45
CA MET A 1038 -76.49 22.55 0.14
C MET A 1038 -77.57 22.97 -0.85
N ARG A 1039 -77.39 24.14 -1.49
CA ARG A 1039 -78.16 24.55 -2.67
C ARG A 1039 -77.35 24.27 -3.92
N VAL A 1040 -77.78 23.32 -4.74
CA VAL A 1040 -77.14 23.03 -6.02
C VAL A 1040 -77.87 23.80 -7.12
N ARG A 1041 -77.10 24.52 -7.95
CA ARG A 1041 -77.62 25.33 -9.05
C ARG A 1041 -76.87 25.01 -10.35
N SER A 1042 -77.63 24.81 -11.40
CA SER A 1042 -77.15 24.78 -12.78
C SER A 1042 -78.20 25.47 -13.66
N PRO A 1043 -77.89 25.75 -14.94
CA PRO A 1043 -78.88 26.29 -15.88
C PRO A 1043 -80.12 25.39 -16.02
N TYR A 1044 -79.95 24.08 -15.90
CA TYR A 1044 -80.99 23.09 -16.17
C TYR A 1044 -81.52 22.37 -14.93
N PHE A 1045 -80.86 22.47 -13.78
CA PHE A 1045 -81.17 21.71 -12.58
C PHE A 1045 -80.97 22.56 -11.32
N ARG A 1046 -81.95 22.54 -10.41
CA ARG A 1046 -81.86 23.18 -9.11
C ARG A 1046 -82.37 22.22 -8.04
N THR A 1047 -81.61 22.02 -6.97
CA THR A 1047 -82.04 21.18 -5.85
C THR A 1047 -81.49 21.68 -4.53
N GLN A 1048 -82.15 21.31 -3.44
CA GLN A 1048 -81.62 21.43 -2.08
C GLN A 1048 -81.31 20.04 -1.52
N LEU A 1049 -80.17 19.90 -0.82
CA LEU A 1049 -79.68 18.61 -0.34
C LEU A 1049 -79.49 18.58 1.18
N SER A 1050 -79.72 17.40 1.76
CA SER A 1050 -79.31 17.00 3.10
C SER A 1050 -78.26 15.90 3.01
N ALA A 1051 -77.32 15.83 3.95
CA ALA A 1051 -76.25 14.83 3.97
C ALA A 1051 -76.08 14.21 5.36
N ASN A 1052 -75.67 12.94 5.37
CA ASN A 1052 -75.13 12.27 6.53
C ASN A 1052 -74.00 11.34 6.06
N PHE A 1053 -72.77 11.63 6.46
CA PHE A 1053 -71.57 10.88 6.09
C PHE A 1053 -70.66 10.62 7.28
N ASP A 1054 -70.00 9.48 7.27
CA ASP A 1054 -68.86 9.15 8.12
C ASP A 1054 -67.60 9.20 7.26
N LEU A 1055 -66.62 10.00 7.67
CA LEU A 1055 -65.31 10.10 7.04
C LEU A 1055 -64.29 9.38 7.92
N GLY A 1056 -63.71 8.31 7.36
CA GLY A 1056 -62.69 7.48 7.99
C GLY A 1056 -61.47 7.29 7.10
N GLY A 1057 -60.64 6.31 7.44
CA GLY A 1057 -59.40 6.00 6.72
C GLY A 1057 -58.22 6.82 7.21
N THR A 1058 -57.11 6.77 6.48
CA THR A 1058 -55.95 7.63 6.75
C THR A 1058 -56.07 8.94 5.97
N PHE A 1059 -55.21 9.91 6.26
CA PHE A 1059 -55.13 11.16 5.52
C PHE A 1059 -54.75 10.93 4.05
N ALA A 1060 -53.87 9.96 3.79
CA ALA A 1060 -53.48 9.55 2.44
C ALA A 1060 -54.56 8.71 1.72
N GLU A 1061 -55.25 7.82 2.44
CA GLU A 1061 -56.30 6.96 1.90
C GLU A 1061 -57.62 7.14 2.68
N PRO A 1062 -58.28 8.31 2.57
CA PRO A 1062 -59.54 8.54 3.25
C PRO A 1062 -60.66 7.77 2.54
N PHE A 1063 -61.71 7.40 3.29
CA PHE A 1063 -62.94 6.87 2.72
C PHE A 1063 -64.16 7.59 3.31
N LEU A 1064 -65.15 7.84 2.46
CA LEU A 1064 -66.39 8.52 2.82
C LEU A 1064 -67.57 7.57 2.63
N ILE A 1065 -68.34 7.31 3.69
CA ILE A 1065 -69.49 6.40 3.67
C ILE A 1065 -70.72 7.19 4.08
N GLY A 1066 -71.86 6.99 3.41
CA GLY A 1066 -73.11 7.66 3.79
C GLY A 1066 -73.95 8.07 2.60
N SER A 1067 -74.84 9.05 2.79
CA SER A 1067 -75.80 9.45 1.76
C SER A 1067 -76.09 10.94 1.76
N VAL A 1068 -76.39 11.43 0.55
CA VAL A 1068 -76.94 12.75 0.26
C VAL A 1068 -78.34 12.55 -0.31
N ARG A 1069 -79.31 13.28 0.22
CA ARG A 1069 -80.72 13.20 -0.17
C ARG A 1069 -81.22 14.54 -0.68
N THR A 1070 -82.03 14.51 -1.73
CA THR A 1070 -82.73 15.69 -2.23
C THR A 1070 -83.93 16.01 -1.35
N VAL A 1071 -84.04 17.27 -0.91
CA VAL A 1071 -85.21 17.77 -0.15
C VAL A 1071 -86.32 18.24 -1.09
N ASP A 1072 -85.95 19.01 -2.12
CA ASP A 1072 -86.80 19.45 -3.22
C ASP A 1072 -85.90 19.77 -4.42
N GLY A 1073 -86.33 19.43 -5.64
CA GLY A 1073 -85.54 19.64 -6.84
C GLY A 1073 -86.37 19.74 -8.11
N GLU A 1074 -85.88 20.50 -9.07
CA GLU A 1074 -86.50 20.72 -10.39
C GLU A 1074 -85.43 20.57 -11.49
N LEU A 1075 -85.74 19.75 -12.48
CA LEU A 1075 -84.98 19.59 -13.71
C LEU A 1075 -85.76 20.27 -14.85
N SER A 1076 -85.17 21.28 -15.45
CA SER A 1076 -85.71 22.10 -16.53
C SER A 1076 -85.21 21.61 -17.89
N PHE A 1077 -86.14 21.09 -18.69
CA PHE A 1077 -85.95 20.86 -20.12
C PHE A 1077 -86.57 22.03 -20.91
N PRO A 1078 -86.17 22.28 -22.17
CA PRO A 1078 -86.69 23.41 -22.93
C PRO A 1078 -88.21 23.32 -23.19
N GLY A 1079 -88.77 22.11 -23.30
CA GLY A 1079 -90.19 21.87 -23.49
C GLY A 1079 -90.98 21.62 -22.20
N ALA A 1080 -90.36 21.24 -21.08
CA ALA A 1080 -91.05 20.84 -19.85
C ALA A 1080 -90.18 20.96 -18.59
N LYS A 1081 -90.81 21.10 -17.42
CA LYS A 1081 -90.13 21.03 -16.12
C LYS A 1081 -90.50 19.74 -15.41
N LEU A 1082 -89.50 19.02 -14.91
CA LEU A 1082 -89.62 17.75 -14.22
C LEU A 1082 -89.29 17.96 -12.74
N ARG A 1083 -90.25 17.66 -11.87
CA ARG A 1083 -90.07 17.78 -10.43
C ARG A 1083 -89.48 16.50 -9.86
N ILE A 1084 -88.42 16.60 -9.09
CA ILE A 1084 -87.81 15.46 -8.41
C ILE A 1084 -88.62 15.18 -7.16
N THR A 1085 -89.24 14.00 -7.12
CA THR A 1085 -90.12 13.58 -6.01
C THR A 1085 -89.36 12.94 -4.86
N GLY A 1086 -88.17 12.41 -5.14
CA GLY A 1086 -87.26 11.85 -4.16
C GLY A 1086 -86.00 11.36 -4.87
N GLY A 1087 -84.86 11.52 -4.21
CA GLY A 1087 -83.58 11.09 -4.77
C GLY A 1087 -82.52 11.01 -3.69
N GLU A 1088 -81.70 9.97 -3.75
CA GLU A 1088 -80.53 9.82 -2.92
C GLU A 1088 -79.31 9.40 -3.75
N ALA A 1089 -78.18 9.97 -3.37
CA ALA A 1089 -76.86 9.53 -3.81
C ALA A 1089 -76.12 8.99 -2.59
N TYR A 1090 -75.61 7.77 -2.65
CA TYR A 1090 -74.99 7.13 -1.50
C TYR A 1090 -73.71 6.39 -1.86
N ILE A 1091 -72.82 6.26 -0.88
CA ILE A 1091 -71.59 5.47 -0.98
C ILE A 1091 -71.71 4.36 0.06
N GLU A 1092 -71.68 3.12 -0.41
CA GLU A 1092 -71.78 1.93 0.44
C GLU A 1092 -70.39 1.37 0.79
N PRO A 1093 -70.22 0.75 1.98
CA PRO A 1093 -68.91 0.24 2.41
C PRO A 1093 -68.28 -0.79 1.45
N GLY A 1094 -69.10 -1.52 0.69
CA GLY A 1094 -68.63 -2.51 -0.29
C GLY A 1094 -68.08 -1.91 -1.59
N GLN A 1095 -68.39 -0.63 -1.87
CA GLN A 1095 -67.94 0.12 -3.05
C GLN A 1095 -67.62 1.58 -2.68
N PRO A 1096 -66.58 1.83 -1.86
CA PRO A 1096 -66.29 3.16 -1.29
C PRO A 1096 -65.89 4.21 -2.34
N HIS A 1097 -65.53 3.78 -3.55
CA HIS A 1097 -65.13 4.65 -4.67
C HIS A 1097 -66.23 4.84 -5.72
N ALA A 1098 -67.45 4.35 -5.48
CA ALA A 1098 -68.58 4.49 -6.39
C ALA A 1098 -69.74 5.20 -5.69
N VAL A 1099 -70.20 6.31 -6.26
CA VAL A 1099 -71.43 6.98 -5.82
C VAL A 1099 -72.60 6.32 -6.54
N GLN A 1100 -73.47 5.65 -5.81
CA GLN A 1100 -74.71 5.08 -6.33
C GLN A 1100 -75.78 6.17 -6.40
N LEU A 1101 -76.53 6.20 -7.50
CA LEU A 1101 -77.62 7.13 -7.75
C LEU A 1101 -78.96 6.40 -7.71
N ASN A 1102 -79.94 6.99 -7.05
CA ASN A 1102 -81.33 6.56 -7.08
C ASN A 1102 -82.24 7.80 -7.05
N PHE A 1103 -82.66 8.29 -8.21
CA PHE A 1103 -83.48 9.49 -8.32
C PHE A 1103 -84.74 9.24 -9.13
N ASN A 1104 -85.85 9.78 -8.64
CA ASN A 1104 -87.14 9.66 -9.27
C ASN A 1104 -87.75 11.06 -9.46
N GLY A 1105 -88.30 11.32 -10.64
CA GLY A 1105 -88.98 12.56 -10.89
C GLY A 1105 -90.15 12.43 -11.87
N ILE A 1106 -91.03 13.43 -11.83
CA ILE A 1106 -92.31 13.41 -12.53
C ILE A 1106 -92.51 14.77 -13.21
N ALA A 1107 -92.91 14.72 -14.49
CA ALA A 1107 -93.34 15.88 -15.26
C ALA A 1107 -94.74 15.64 -15.84
N GLN A 1108 -95.51 16.70 -16.03
CA GLN A 1108 -96.75 16.63 -16.78
C GLN A 1108 -96.70 17.66 -17.91
N LYS A 1109 -96.84 17.20 -19.16
CA LYS A 1109 -96.87 18.07 -20.34
C LYS A 1109 -98.01 17.66 -21.25
N ALA A 1110 -98.88 18.63 -21.56
CA ALA A 1110 -100.16 18.39 -22.23
C ALA A 1110 -100.96 17.29 -21.51
N SER A 1111 -101.25 16.17 -22.19
CA SER A 1111 -102.00 15.03 -21.63
C SER A 1111 -101.11 13.86 -21.18
N TYR A 1112 -99.79 14.00 -21.20
CA TYR A 1112 -98.84 12.93 -20.82
C TYR A 1112 -98.23 13.20 -19.44
N VAL A 1113 -98.25 12.19 -18.57
CA VAL A 1113 -97.45 12.16 -17.34
C VAL A 1113 -96.18 11.39 -17.65
N ILE A 1114 -95.03 12.01 -17.42
CA ILE A 1114 -93.70 11.47 -17.69
C ILE A 1114 -93.03 11.19 -16.34
N THR A 1115 -92.53 9.98 -16.15
CA THR A 1115 -91.68 9.63 -15.00
C THR A 1115 -90.25 9.43 -15.48
N MET A 1116 -89.29 9.80 -14.65
CA MET A 1116 -87.86 9.63 -14.87
C MET A 1116 -87.29 8.87 -13.68
N ASP A 1117 -86.58 7.78 -13.95
CA ASP A 1117 -85.83 7.00 -12.98
C ASP A 1117 -84.35 7.03 -13.37
N VAL A 1118 -83.49 7.43 -12.44
CA VAL A 1118 -82.03 7.45 -12.60
C VAL A 1118 -81.43 6.48 -11.59
N THR A 1119 -80.70 5.50 -12.10
CA THR A 1119 -80.09 4.41 -11.32
C THR A 1119 -78.62 4.22 -11.71
N GLN A 1120 -77.92 3.27 -11.08
CA GLN A 1120 -76.48 2.97 -11.28
C GLN A 1120 -75.55 4.04 -10.71
N THR A 1121 -74.28 4.03 -11.10
CA THR A 1121 -73.25 4.90 -10.52
C THR A 1121 -73.24 6.29 -11.17
N LEU A 1122 -72.73 7.28 -10.45
CA LEU A 1122 -72.52 8.64 -10.99
C LEU A 1122 -71.66 8.66 -12.25
N GLN A 1123 -70.71 7.73 -12.38
CA GLN A 1123 -69.86 7.60 -13.56
C GLN A 1123 -70.55 6.93 -14.76
N ASN A 1124 -71.62 6.16 -14.52
CA ASN A 1124 -72.38 5.49 -15.57
C ASN A 1124 -73.89 5.53 -15.25
N PRO A 1125 -74.51 6.72 -15.28
CA PRO A 1125 -75.90 6.88 -14.89
C PRO A 1125 -76.82 6.21 -15.92
N HIS A 1126 -77.74 5.37 -15.45
CA HIS A 1126 -78.78 4.79 -16.28
C HIS A 1126 -80.08 5.57 -16.09
N ILE A 1127 -80.41 6.40 -17.08
CA ILE A 1127 -81.60 7.26 -17.10
C ILE A 1127 -82.69 6.58 -17.92
N HIS A 1128 -83.84 6.35 -17.30
CA HIS A 1128 -85.01 5.75 -17.94
C HIS A 1128 -86.21 6.68 -17.84
N PHE A 1129 -86.86 6.96 -18.97
CA PHE A 1129 -88.09 7.74 -19.02
C PHE A 1129 -89.28 6.84 -19.37
N GLN A 1130 -90.40 7.04 -18.69
CA GLN A 1130 -91.67 6.39 -19.01
C GLN A 1130 -92.76 7.45 -19.14
N SER A 1131 -93.82 7.13 -19.88
CA SER A 1131 -94.96 8.03 -20.04
C SER A 1131 -96.28 7.30 -19.99
N THR A 1132 -97.31 7.99 -19.50
CA THR A 1132 -98.70 7.54 -19.49
C THR A 1132 -99.58 8.62 -20.13
N PRO A 1133 -100.24 8.37 -21.29
CA PRO A 1133 -100.18 7.17 -22.14
C PRO A 1133 -98.78 6.85 -22.71
N THR A 1134 -98.51 5.59 -23.09
CA THR A 1134 -97.18 5.11 -23.49
C THR A 1134 -96.66 5.75 -24.79
N LEU A 1135 -95.55 6.46 -24.70
CA LEU A 1135 -94.74 6.96 -25.82
C LEU A 1135 -93.41 6.21 -25.92
N SER A 1136 -92.81 6.20 -27.11
CA SER A 1136 -91.42 5.72 -27.27
C SER A 1136 -90.44 6.70 -26.61
N ASN A 1137 -89.29 6.23 -26.11
CA ASN A 1137 -88.27 7.08 -25.50
C ASN A 1137 -87.89 8.28 -26.38
N ALA A 1138 -87.75 8.09 -27.70
CA ALA A 1138 -87.48 9.17 -28.65
C ALA A 1138 -88.60 10.22 -28.68
N SER A 1139 -89.86 9.82 -28.52
CA SER A 1139 -91.02 10.73 -28.46
C SER A 1139 -91.14 11.40 -27.10
N ILE A 1140 -90.75 10.74 -26.00
CA ILE A 1140 -90.68 11.33 -24.66
C ILE A 1140 -89.59 12.41 -24.62
N VAL A 1141 -88.38 12.09 -25.08
CA VAL A 1141 -87.27 13.05 -25.19
C VAL A 1141 -87.70 14.22 -26.08
N ARG A 1142 -88.32 13.96 -27.25
CA ARG A 1142 -88.87 15.02 -28.12
C ARG A 1142 -89.91 15.88 -27.41
N LEU A 1143 -90.79 15.30 -26.61
CA LEU A 1143 -91.80 16.03 -25.83
C LEU A 1143 -91.15 16.89 -24.74
N LEU A 1144 -90.11 16.39 -24.08
CA LEU A 1144 -89.32 17.14 -23.10
C LEU A 1144 -88.51 18.27 -23.75
N THR A 1145 -88.03 18.10 -24.99
CA THR A 1145 -87.19 19.11 -25.68
C THR A 1145 -87.99 20.15 -26.46
N THR A 1146 -89.04 19.73 -27.16
CA THR A 1146 -89.81 20.59 -28.08
C THR A 1146 -91.18 20.98 -27.55
N GLY A 1147 -91.63 20.37 -26.44
CA GLY A 1147 -92.95 20.57 -25.88
C GLY A 1147 -94.09 19.88 -26.65
N SER A 1148 -93.78 19.14 -27.73
CA SER A 1148 -94.72 18.42 -28.60
C SER A 1148 -94.25 16.99 -28.91
N ALA A 1149 -95.18 16.03 -28.99
CA ALA A 1149 -94.90 14.64 -29.33
C ALA A 1149 -94.96 14.35 -30.85
N SER A 1150 -95.58 15.21 -31.67
CA SER A 1150 -95.94 14.91 -33.07
C SER A 1150 -95.42 15.86 -34.16
N GLY A 1151 -94.67 16.92 -33.83
CA GLY A 1151 -93.93 17.70 -34.84
C GLY A 1151 -93.60 19.15 -34.46
N GLY A 1152 -92.43 19.60 -34.94
CA GLY A 1152 -92.06 20.98 -35.28
C GLY A 1152 -92.04 22.04 -34.17
N GLY A 1153 -91.00 22.05 -33.33
CA GLY A 1153 -90.71 23.16 -32.40
C GLY A 1153 -89.33 23.76 -32.63
N VAL A 1154 -89.13 24.47 -33.74
CA VAL A 1154 -87.83 25.11 -34.07
C VAL A 1154 -87.50 26.26 -33.10
N GLY A 1155 -88.52 26.97 -32.59
CA GLY A 1155 -88.34 28.09 -31.66
C GLY A 1155 -87.85 27.71 -30.24
N SER A 1156 -88.21 26.52 -29.74
CA SER A 1156 -87.78 26.07 -28.41
C SER A 1156 -86.32 25.58 -28.37
N VAL A 1157 -85.80 25.12 -29.52
CA VAL A 1157 -84.40 24.69 -29.65
C VAL A 1157 -83.46 25.90 -29.76
N GLY A 1158 -83.87 26.96 -30.46
CA GLY A 1158 -83.14 28.23 -30.50
C GLY A 1158 -83.00 28.91 -29.12
N LEU A 1159 -84.06 28.88 -28.30
CA LEU A 1159 -84.02 29.38 -26.92
C LEU A 1159 -83.15 28.51 -25.99
N TYR A 1160 -83.12 27.18 -26.19
CA TYR A 1160 -82.26 26.27 -25.42
C TYR A 1160 -80.77 26.49 -25.72
N LEU A 1161 -80.42 26.62 -27.00
CA LEU A 1161 -79.04 26.89 -27.42
C LEU A 1161 -78.59 28.30 -27.03
N GLY A 1162 -79.49 29.30 -27.05
CA GLY A 1162 -79.22 30.65 -26.54
C GLY A 1162 -79.00 30.71 -25.02
N GLN A 1163 -79.76 29.94 -24.24
CA GLN A 1163 -79.56 29.84 -22.77
C GLN A 1163 -78.25 29.13 -22.41
N GLY A 1164 -77.82 28.16 -23.21
CA GLY A 1164 -76.54 27.47 -23.04
C GLY A 1164 -75.32 28.33 -23.41
N LEU A 1165 -75.42 29.20 -24.42
CA LEU A 1165 -74.30 30.00 -24.93
C LEU A 1165 -74.14 31.38 -24.26
N LEU A 1166 -75.20 31.97 -23.68
CA LEU A 1166 -75.17 33.37 -23.20
C LEU A 1166 -75.50 33.56 -21.71
N GLY A 1167 -75.71 32.48 -20.95
CA GLY A 1167 -75.98 32.56 -19.52
C GLY A 1167 -77.28 33.29 -19.18
N ALA A 1168 -77.44 33.72 -17.93
CA ALA A 1168 -78.74 34.11 -17.35
C ALA A 1168 -79.38 35.43 -17.84
N GLY A 1169 -78.95 36.03 -18.97
CA GLY A 1169 -79.52 37.27 -19.54
C GLY A 1169 -79.96 37.13 -21.01
N GLY A 1170 -81.27 37.15 -21.29
CA GLY A 1170 -81.86 36.88 -22.63
C GLY A 1170 -81.73 38.00 -23.70
N MET A 1171 -82.18 37.72 -24.94
CA MET A 1171 -81.98 38.51 -26.19
C MET A 1171 -83.25 39.28 -26.67
N ASP A 1172 -83.08 40.33 -27.49
CA ASP A 1172 -84.11 41.29 -27.98
C ASP A 1172 -84.74 40.88 -29.34
N ASP A 1173 -86.04 41.10 -29.54
CA ASP A 1173 -86.87 40.51 -30.63
C ASP A 1173 -86.52 41.04 -32.04
N GLN A 1174 -86.02 42.28 -32.19
CA GLN A 1174 -85.71 42.86 -33.50
C GLN A 1174 -84.44 42.30 -34.16
N LEU A 1175 -83.56 41.65 -33.37
CA LEU A 1175 -82.36 40.98 -33.86
C LEU A 1175 -82.68 39.57 -34.41
N ALA A 1176 -83.73 38.94 -33.91
CA ALA A 1176 -84.13 37.59 -34.31
C ALA A 1176 -84.63 37.53 -35.76
N ASP A 1177 -85.34 38.57 -36.23
CA ASP A 1177 -85.94 38.58 -37.58
C ASP A 1177 -84.92 38.71 -38.73
N ARG A 1178 -83.68 39.15 -38.45
CA ARG A 1178 -82.62 39.37 -39.46
C ARG A 1178 -81.51 38.31 -39.43
N LEU A 1179 -81.64 37.33 -38.54
CA LEU A 1179 -80.65 36.29 -38.29
C LEU A 1179 -81.24 34.92 -38.65
N THR A 1180 -80.72 34.31 -39.71
CA THR A 1180 -81.05 32.93 -40.07
C THR A 1180 -79.90 32.03 -39.66
N VAL A 1181 -80.19 30.94 -38.94
CA VAL A 1181 -79.18 29.97 -38.51
C VAL A 1181 -79.59 28.58 -39.01
N ASP A 1182 -78.74 28.01 -39.86
CA ASP A 1182 -78.89 26.67 -40.40
C ASP A 1182 -77.90 25.73 -39.69
N VAL A 1183 -78.42 24.66 -39.09
CA VAL A 1183 -77.60 23.71 -38.31
C VAL A 1183 -77.74 22.32 -38.90
N GLY A 1184 -76.61 21.72 -39.27
CA GLY A 1184 -76.52 20.33 -39.68
C GLY A 1184 -76.90 20.06 -41.14
N GLU A 1185 -76.67 21.00 -42.06
CA GLU A 1185 -76.68 20.68 -43.50
C GLU A 1185 -75.65 19.58 -43.82
N GLU A 1186 -74.51 19.59 -43.12
CA GLU A 1186 -73.47 18.57 -43.19
C GLU A 1186 -72.92 18.25 -41.78
N THR A 1187 -72.10 17.20 -41.69
CA THR A 1187 -71.40 16.80 -40.46
C THR A 1187 -69.91 17.03 -40.63
N SER A 1188 -69.29 17.77 -39.72
CA SER A 1188 -67.86 18.07 -39.75
C SER A 1188 -67.01 16.82 -39.52
N ARG A 1189 -65.73 16.88 -39.86
CA ARG A 1189 -64.79 15.75 -39.71
C ARG A 1189 -64.66 15.27 -38.26
N SER A 1190 -64.83 16.16 -37.29
CA SER A 1190 -64.86 15.81 -35.86
C SER A 1190 -66.20 15.24 -35.38
N GLY A 1191 -67.18 15.06 -36.28
CA GLY A 1191 -68.50 14.52 -35.98
C GLY A 1191 -69.47 15.55 -35.38
N ARG A 1192 -69.17 16.84 -35.50
CA ARG A 1192 -70.04 17.94 -35.04
C ARG A 1192 -70.96 18.38 -36.18
N ASN A 1193 -72.14 18.93 -35.87
CA ASN A 1193 -73.01 19.49 -36.90
C ASN A 1193 -72.40 20.80 -37.44
N THR A 1194 -72.39 21.00 -38.76
CA THR A 1194 -72.02 22.30 -39.32
C THR A 1194 -73.04 23.35 -38.93
N VAL A 1195 -72.62 24.60 -38.78
CA VAL A 1195 -73.49 25.71 -38.38
C VAL A 1195 -73.26 26.86 -39.35
N GLY A 1196 -74.26 27.20 -40.16
CA GLY A 1196 -74.30 28.41 -40.97
C GLY A 1196 -75.11 29.49 -40.27
N VAL A 1197 -74.59 30.72 -40.24
CA VAL A 1197 -75.24 31.90 -39.68
C VAL A 1197 -75.27 32.98 -40.77
N ARG A 1198 -76.45 33.31 -41.27
CA ARG A 1198 -76.64 34.41 -42.20
C ARG A 1198 -77.32 35.58 -41.49
N TYR A 1199 -76.68 36.73 -41.53
CA TYR A 1199 -77.20 37.98 -41.02
C TYR A 1199 -77.42 39.00 -42.15
N GLU A 1200 -78.65 39.46 -42.32
CA GLU A 1200 -79.00 40.40 -43.39
C GLU A 1200 -78.66 41.84 -42.97
N LEU A 1201 -77.66 42.47 -43.60
CA LEU A 1201 -77.28 43.87 -43.34
C LEU A 1201 -78.16 44.86 -44.09
N SER A 1202 -78.58 44.52 -45.31
CA SER A 1202 -79.60 45.20 -46.12
C SER A 1202 -80.18 44.23 -47.16
N ASP A 1203 -81.19 44.65 -47.92
CA ASP A 1203 -81.85 43.79 -48.93
C ASP A 1203 -80.88 43.18 -49.97
N ASP A 1204 -79.72 43.80 -50.21
CA ASP A 1204 -78.76 43.36 -51.23
C ASP A 1204 -77.42 42.90 -50.65
N VAL A 1205 -77.16 43.11 -49.34
CA VAL A 1205 -75.90 42.80 -48.67
C VAL A 1205 -76.13 41.91 -47.45
N PHE A 1206 -75.48 40.76 -47.43
CA PHE A 1206 -75.61 39.74 -46.39
C PHE A 1206 -74.24 39.36 -45.85
N LEU A 1207 -74.18 39.05 -44.55
CA LEU A 1207 -72.97 38.60 -43.88
C LEU A 1207 -73.22 37.15 -43.44
N GLU A 1208 -72.44 36.23 -43.95
CA GLU A 1208 -72.63 34.80 -43.77
C GLU A 1208 -71.39 34.21 -43.10
N GLY A 1209 -71.54 33.78 -41.85
CA GLY A 1209 -70.46 33.15 -41.10
C GLY A 1209 -70.86 31.79 -40.61
N GLY A 1210 -69.93 30.87 -40.47
CA GLY A 1210 -70.27 29.52 -40.07
C GLY A 1210 -69.11 28.73 -39.49
N TYR A 1211 -69.44 27.52 -39.08
CA TYR A 1211 -68.52 26.45 -38.75
C TYR A 1211 -68.72 25.35 -39.78
N ASP A 1212 -67.73 25.17 -40.64
CA ASP A 1212 -67.84 24.33 -41.83
C ASP A 1212 -67.45 22.87 -41.61
N VAL A 1213 -67.54 22.07 -42.68
CA VAL A 1213 -67.19 20.64 -42.67
C VAL A 1213 -65.73 20.34 -42.31
N TYR A 1214 -64.85 21.33 -42.40
CA TYR A 1214 -63.42 21.21 -42.09
C TYR A 1214 -63.08 21.63 -40.66
N ASP A 1215 -64.08 21.81 -39.80
CA ASP A 1215 -63.93 22.25 -38.43
C ASP A 1215 -63.35 23.70 -38.32
N ALA A 1216 -63.56 24.53 -39.35
CA ALA A 1216 -63.07 25.90 -39.41
C ALA A 1216 -64.21 26.92 -39.31
N TYR A 1217 -63.92 28.08 -38.70
CA TYR A 1217 -64.83 29.21 -38.66
C TYR A 1217 -64.57 30.16 -39.83
N ASN A 1218 -65.60 30.45 -40.61
CA ASN A 1218 -65.56 31.30 -41.79
C ASN A 1218 -66.57 32.46 -41.68
N LEU A 1219 -66.30 33.57 -42.38
CA LEU A 1219 -67.13 34.78 -42.40
C LEU A 1219 -67.00 35.49 -43.75
N ASP A 1220 -68.05 35.44 -44.54
CA ASP A 1220 -68.15 36.00 -45.88
C ASP A 1220 -69.10 37.20 -45.92
N LEU A 1221 -68.76 38.20 -46.73
CA LEU A 1221 -69.65 39.32 -47.04
C LEU A 1221 -70.11 39.18 -48.50
N ILE A 1222 -71.40 38.97 -48.69
CA ILE A 1222 -72.00 38.68 -49.99
C ILE A 1222 -72.83 39.88 -50.44
N TRP A 1223 -72.53 40.40 -51.64
CA TRP A 1223 -73.29 41.48 -52.27
C TRP A 1223 -73.81 41.05 -53.63
N SER A 1224 -75.14 41.12 -53.82
CA SER A 1224 -75.80 40.71 -55.08
C SER A 1224 -75.95 41.89 -56.04
N LEU A 1225 -75.20 41.90 -57.15
CA LEU A 1225 -75.21 42.98 -58.15
C LEU A 1225 -76.25 42.84 -59.29
N PHE A 1226 -76.84 41.66 -59.49
CA PHE A 1226 -77.99 41.48 -60.41
C PHE A 1226 -78.96 40.43 -59.87
N ARG A 1227 -80.21 40.83 -59.61
CA ARG A 1227 -81.31 39.90 -59.29
C ARG A 1227 -81.92 39.35 -60.58
N ARG A 1228 -82.20 38.04 -60.62
CA ARG A 1228 -83.01 37.42 -61.65
C ARG A 1228 -84.26 36.83 -61.05
#